data_AF-A0A8J9RHY1-F1
#
_entry.id   AF-A0A8J9RHY1-F1
#
_cell.length_a   1.000
_cell.length_b   1.000
_cell.length_c   1.000
_cell.angle_alpha   90.00
_cell.angle_beta   90.00
_cell.angle_gamma   90.00
#
_symmetry.space_group_name_H-M   'P 1'
#
loop_
_entity.id
_entity.type
_entity.pdbx_description
1 polymer ?
#
loop_
_entity_poly.entity_id
_entity_poly.type
_entity_poly.pdbx_seq_one_letter_code
_entity_poly.pdbx_strand_id
1 'polypeptide(L)'
;MFGTRKAPKRFSLLLLEEGEDYVEDWVAEARWPSNVSGNWQGLPKLQGRLRLCSKSIFFEPDDVRNPIVRLPLFQVQRMEPEGKQSFGMATQLVVKMRANMTDAPYVFEKGTITSWHFNLAYAQLSAFMPIAHHYLAASRLPYAERDEALQALARERMAAAAFDTSRLVDFTERVQINLAATQLTPLVRESGRLVVTDRRLYFQPLHNVTGDSPVRVHALADVAAVARRRSSLKPTGLEIFFIDAGGGGSATGPSVFFTFGTELERDDVAAVIADQPSIGASLPGGRAAASACGSILEAEGGWLQRVTGAWQAGKISNRDYLLFCNLAAGRSFNDLTQWPVFPWVLADYTSAALDLSSPAAFRDLSKPIGALNPTRLDMFRERFREMPRGEGMDAPFMYGSHYSCPGYVMFWMVRAAPGHLLRLQGGRFDAPDRLFCSIKEAWDSVTTSTADVKELIPEFFLSDTSFLVNADHLALGTRQNGRAVNDVELPPWAQSPAHFLALHRAALESPFVSANLHHWIDLIFGYKQRGKAAVEADNVFHHATYGGATEAGLVSRQERAALEVQINEFGQCPRQIFHSPHAPRLVCPVPDAGAAAEVAADLACSPNKYGRRTGTEAGSELSLALLATIREAVASPTTHLDVPLEVPEMLAKLDVLAQRKQQEQLDTDNASVSTSLDSQAERELAGNGASGLAQRGAPSRLRNWSGKLGSHITQLRGTLSPNADNVSNVTTTIRGLFQRQGSGSNGNLPTSPTLPSSPEESRRDPAAARGSANSSQGSAPKTRTGGQQLLSEGNGHADAASGLETGAEGGICSTASPGSLAADLSDLQAEEVGRAPVSGDELAQQASAVLESTSLPNKEGTVGGLPFDDSGFRDPHAGSQRSSRPSTARSSPEHGGQHQERDAALWPPGLRDRLPEHPTHSIVAQQGAVNAAAAALTADGPLVYSVGQTGTLKIYSIQTGAQVRSAKLADVPCTCLALMNTCGDALSSHPIALAGCYDNQVYATQHGRSLGSFGAHDDAVSCILAPSAADHIISASWDCSVKTWSVAEGRIPWGGQPVMATAELGEHEAGVWAMAADAHGQLLVTGTEDGCVAAIDARSRCTLWQVSVSQDYIGGLQLTPDGGMVVVAAADGVASLLEMRKAGARLSHAACGAPLRCADTDGRLALLGTETGQVLFWDLGQQQGARSAMVGASAPGPDGMYRHLQAGSTAVNALADLGGSLLTGHEDGALFIFSGRA
;
A
#
# COMPACT_ATOMS: atom_id res chain seq x y z
N MET A 1 -16.51 -26.36 39.86
CA MET A 1 -17.12 -27.66 39.50
C MET A 1 -17.16 -27.78 37.98
N PHE A 2 -16.97 -28.99 37.45
CA PHE A 2 -17.26 -29.41 36.06
C PHE A 2 -17.04 -28.37 34.94
N GLY A 3 -15.78 -28.15 34.58
CA GLY A 3 -15.40 -27.50 33.33
C GLY A 3 -15.65 -28.40 32.11
N THR A 4 -16.92 -28.67 31.79
CA THR A 4 -17.27 -29.27 30.49
C THR A 4 -17.02 -28.24 29.40
N ARG A 5 -16.02 -28.46 28.53
CA ARG A 5 -15.93 -27.74 27.25
C ARG A 5 -17.28 -27.91 26.53
N LYS A 6 -17.98 -26.80 26.30
CA LYS A 6 -19.31 -26.85 25.65
C LYS A 6 -19.15 -27.25 24.18
N ALA A 7 -20.20 -27.84 23.62
CA ALA A 7 -20.21 -28.22 22.22
C ALA A 7 -20.01 -26.98 21.32
N PRO A 8 -19.26 -27.10 20.21
CA PRO A 8 -19.00 -25.97 19.32
C PRO A 8 -20.32 -25.39 18.77
N LYS A 9 -20.39 -24.06 18.68
CA LYS A 9 -21.57 -23.37 18.13
C LYS A 9 -21.81 -23.77 16.67
N ARG A 10 -23.09 -23.95 16.34
CA ARG A 10 -23.55 -24.52 15.08
C ARG A 10 -23.56 -23.49 13.96
N PHE A 11 -24.21 -22.35 14.14
CA PHE A 11 -24.01 -21.14 13.36
C PHE A 11 -22.68 -20.46 13.73
N SER A 12 -21.97 -19.93 12.74
CA SER A 12 -20.80 -19.06 12.92
C SER A 12 -20.75 -17.99 11.83
N LEU A 13 -19.94 -16.94 12.03
CA LEU A 13 -19.78 -15.85 11.07
C LEU A 13 -19.16 -16.28 9.72
N LEU A 14 -18.60 -17.50 9.62
CA LEU A 14 -18.13 -18.08 8.36
C LEU A 14 -19.27 -18.47 7.39
N LEU A 15 -20.52 -18.54 7.86
CA LEU A 15 -21.69 -18.84 7.02
C LEU A 15 -22.25 -17.61 6.27
N LEU A 16 -21.69 -16.44 6.54
CA LEU A 16 -22.04 -15.17 5.91
C LEU A 16 -21.29 -15.02 4.57
N GLU A 17 -21.90 -14.36 3.59
CA GLU A 17 -21.23 -13.94 2.35
C GLU A 17 -20.24 -12.80 2.62
N GLU A 18 -19.51 -12.32 1.61
CA GLU A 18 -18.68 -11.12 1.79
C GLU A 18 -19.56 -9.85 1.92
N GLY A 19 -19.15 -8.96 2.83
CA GLY A 19 -19.92 -7.76 3.19
C GLY A 19 -21.30 -8.08 3.79
N GLU A 20 -21.52 -9.29 4.28
CA GLU A 20 -22.72 -9.65 5.04
C GLU A 20 -22.42 -9.60 6.54
N ASP A 21 -23.13 -8.73 7.24
CA ASP A 21 -23.03 -8.54 8.68
C ASP A 21 -24.14 -9.29 9.41
N TYR A 22 -23.87 -9.77 10.62
CA TYR A 22 -24.91 -10.25 11.52
C TYR A 22 -25.69 -9.06 12.12
N VAL A 23 -27.02 -9.16 12.14
CA VAL A 23 -27.91 -8.14 12.74
C VAL A 23 -28.33 -8.56 14.14
N GLU A 24 -29.30 -9.46 14.29
CA GLU A 24 -29.88 -9.83 15.60
C GLU A 24 -30.52 -11.22 15.49
N ASP A 25 -30.85 -11.86 16.62
CA ASP A 25 -31.57 -13.12 16.62
C ASP A 25 -32.70 -13.26 17.65
N TRP A 26 -33.65 -14.13 17.32
CA TRP A 26 -34.86 -14.40 18.07
C TRP A 26 -35.15 -15.90 18.10
N VAL A 27 -35.70 -16.40 19.21
CA VAL A 27 -36.21 -17.78 19.30
C VAL A 27 -37.53 -17.86 18.53
N ALA A 28 -37.63 -18.79 17.58
CA ALA A 28 -38.75 -18.88 16.65
C ALA A 28 -39.14 -20.33 16.35
N GLU A 29 -40.44 -20.58 16.20
CA GLU A 29 -40.96 -21.79 15.60
C GLU A 29 -41.06 -21.60 14.08
N ALA A 30 -40.54 -22.53 13.28
CA ALA A 30 -40.66 -22.50 11.83
C ALA A 30 -41.60 -23.59 11.31
N ARG A 31 -42.41 -23.23 10.32
CA ARG A 31 -43.09 -24.16 9.39
C ARG A 31 -42.53 -23.92 7.98
N TRP A 32 -42.08 -24.98 7.34
CA TRP A 32 -41.56 -25.01 5.98
C TRP A 32 -42.64 -25.54 5.02
N PRO A 33 -42.56 -25.21 3.72
CA PRO A 33 -43.46 -25.76 2.72
C PRO A 33 -43.02 -27.18 2.28
N SER A 34 -43.97 -27.99 1.83
CA SER A 34 -43.77 -29.42 1.56
C SER A 34 -42.82 -29.76 0.39
N ASN A 35 -42.50 -28.78 -0.46
CA ASN A 35 -41.52 -28.91 -1.53
C ASN A 35 -40.05 -28.76 -1.05
N VAL A 36 -39.81 -28.27 0.17
CA VAL A 36 -38.46 -28.16 0.75
C VAL A 36 -38.07 -29.50 1.38
N SER A 37 -37.08 -30.17 0.79
CA SER A 37 -36.56 -31.47 1.29
C SER A 37 -35.90 -31.34 2.67
N GLY A 38 -35.73 -32.45 3.41
CA GLY A 38 -34.85 -32.47 4.58
C GLY A 38 -35.22 -33.47 5.67
N ASN A 39 -34.32 -33.61 6.65
CA ASN A 39 -34.41 -34.57 7.76
C ASN A 39 -35.59 -34.28 8.74
N TRP A 40 -36.30 -33.18 8.52
CA TRP A 40 -37.49 -32.74 9.25
C TRP A 40 -38.83 -33.24 8.65
N GLN A 41 -38.80 -33.97 7.54
CA GLN A 41 -40.00 -34.54 6.93
C GLN A 41 -40.75 -35.43 7.93
N GLY A 42 -42.01 -35.07 8.23
CA GLY A 42 -42.85 -35.72 9.23
C GLY A 42 -43.01 -34.95 10.56
N LEU A 43 -42.23 -33.90 10.80
CA LEU A 43 -42.43 -32.99 11.94
C LEU A 43 -43.52 -31.94 11.63
N PRO A 44 -44.29 -31.46 12.62
CA PRO A 44 -45.33 -30.43 12.41
C PRO A 44 -44.81 -28.98 12.53
N LYS A 45 -43.66 -28.78 13.17
CA LYS A 45 -42.90 -27.53 13.30
C LYS A 45 -41.48 -27.83 13.75
N LEU A 46 -40.56 -26.90 13.52
CA LEU A 46 -39.18 -26.93 14.03
C LEU A 46 -39.03 -25.82 15.06
N GLN A 47 -38.43 -26.16 16.20
CA GLN A 47 -37.90 -25.16 17.13
C GLN A 47 -36.50 -24.75 16.69
N GLY A 48 -36.14 -23.50 16.94
CA GLY A 48 -34.84 -22.97 16.57
C GLY A 48 -34.67 -21.48 16.77
N ARG A 49 -33.62 -20.96 16.15
CA ARG A 49 -33.16 -19.57 16.26
C ARG A 49 -33.14 -18.91 14.88
N LEU A 50 -33.99 -17.90 14.73
CA LEU A 50 -34.06 -17.04 13.55
C LEU A 50 -33.06 -15.90 13.71
N ARG A 51 -32.13 -15.75 12.76
CA ARG A 51 -31.11 -14.70 12.73
C ARG A 51 -31.34 -13.80 11.51
N LEU A 52 -31.37 -12.50 11.72
CA LEU A 52 -31.29 -11.52 10.63
C LEU A 52 -29.82 -11.19 10.38
N CYS A 53 -29.42 -11.13 9.12
CA CYS A 53 -28.13 -10.65 8.63
C CYS A 53 -28.38 -9.63 7.52
N SER A 54 -27.38 -8.82 7.14
CA SER A 54 -27.58 -7.69 6.23
C SER A 54 -27.98 -8.08 4.81
N LYS A 55 -27.65 -9.30 4.36
CA LYS A 55 -27.99 -9.85 3.04
C LYS A 55 -28.95 -11.04 3.08
N SER A 56 -29.11 -11.74 4.23
CA SER A 56 -29.96 -12.93 4.39
C SER A 56 -30.65 -13.06 5.75
N ILE A 57 -31.70 -13.88 5.81
CA ILE A 57 -32.21 -14.45 7.06
C ILE A 57 -31.75 -15.90 7.18
N PHE A 58 -31.32 -16.31 8.38
CA PHE A 58 -30.99 -17.70 8.70
C PHE A 58 -31.97 -18.27 9.72
N PHE A 59 -32.33 -19.53 9.57
CA PHE A 59 -33.00 -20.32 10.60
C PHE A 59 -32.12 -21.52 10.96
N GLU A 60 -31.74 -21.61 12.23
CA GLU A 60 -31.00 -22.74 12.79
C GLU A 60 -31.96 -23.59 13.64
N PRO A 61 -32.30 -24.82 13.21
CA PRO A 61 -33.06 -25.75 14.04
C PRO A 61 -32.23 -26.23 15.24
N ASP A 62 -32.88 -26.41 16.39
CA ASP A 62 -32.25 -26.92 17.63
C ASP A 62 -31.68 -28.35 17.46
N ASP A 63 -32.32 -29.17 16.61
CA ASP A 63 -31.82 -30.49 16.23
C ASP A 63 -30.67 -30.36 15.22
N VAL A 64 -29.46 -30.70 15.66
CA VAL A 64 -28.23 -30.63 14.85
C VAL A 64 -28.29 -31.44 13.54
N ARG A 65 -29.19 -32.43 13.45
CA ARG A 65 -29.38 -33.26 12.24
C ARG A 65 -30.13 -32.52 11.12
N ASN A 66 -30.89 -31.49 11.49
CA ASN A 66 -31.72 -30.69 10.59
C ASN A 66 -30.92 -29.47 10.09
N PRO A 67 -30.49 -29.38 8.82
CA PRO A 67 -29.56 -28.33 8.35
C PRO A 67 -29.99 -26.90 8.70
N ILE A 68 -29.00 -26.02 8.88
CA ILE A 68 -29.24 -24.57 8.95
C ILE A 68 -29.77 -24.12 7.58
N VAL A 69 -30.79 -23.28 7.59
CA VAL A 69 -31.44 -22.77 6.38
C VAL A 69 -31.11 -21.28 6.23
N ARG A 70 -30.53 -20.89 5.09
CA ARG A 70 -30.27 -19.50 4.66
C ARG A 70 -31.28 -19.11 3.59
N LEU A 71 -31.90 -17.96 3.77
CA LEU A 71 -32.98 -17.38 2.95
C LEU A 71 -32.55 -15.96 2.53
N PRO A 72 -31.88 -15.78 1.38
CA PRO A 72 -31.31 -14.49 0.97
C PRO A 72 -32.38 -13.44 0.67
N LEU A 73 -32.22 -12.22 1.20
CA LEU A 73 -33.24 -11.15 1.15
C LEU A 73 -33.54 -10.72 -0.30
N PHE A 74 -32.53 -10.69 -1.16
CA PHE A 74 -32.70 -10.38 -2.59
C PHE A 74 -33.54 -11.41 -3.39
N GLN A 75 -33.90 -12.55 -2.77
CA GLN A 75 -34.80 -13.57 -3.33
C GLN A 75 -36.17 -13.61 -2.61
N VAL A 76 -36.37 -12.78 -1.59
CA VAL A 76 -37.64 -12.65 -0.85
C VAL A 76 -38.58 -11.69 -1.60
N GLN A 77 -39.63 -12.26 -2.18
CA GLN A 77 -40.66 -11.50 -2.89
C GLN A 77 -41.55 -10.73 -1.92
N ARG A 78 -41.99 -11.41 -0.86
CA ARG A 78 -43.00 -10.97 0.10
C ARG A 78 -42.61 -11.43 1.50
N MET A 79 -42.73 -10.53 2.48
CA MET A 79 -42.55 -10.80 3.91
C MET A 79 -43.66 -9.99 4.59
N GLU A 80 -44.59 -10.65 5.30
CA GLU A 80 -45.80 -9.98 5.80
C GLU A 80 -46.28 -10.52 7.16
N PRO A 81 -46.88 -9.65 8.00
CA PRO A 81 -47.32 -10.00 9.34
C PRO A 81 -48.57 -10.90 9.34
N GLU A 82 -48.48 -12.03 10.03
CA GLU A 82 -49.57 -13.00 10.23
C GLU A 82 -50.10 -12.93 11.68
N GLY A 83 -50.35 -11.71 12.15
CA GLY A 83 -50.79 -11.41 13.51
C GLY A 83 -49.72 -10.71 14.35
N LYS A 84 -49.69 -10.96 15.67
CA LYS A 84 -48.84 -10.22 16.63
C LYS A 84 -47.41 -10.77 16.81
N GLN A 85 -47.20 -12.06 16.49
CA GLN A 85 -45.92 -12.76 16.70
C GLN A 85 -45.50 -13.62 15.50
N SER A 86 -46.40 -13.87 14.54
CA SER A 86 -46.13 -14.69 13.36
C SER A 86 -45.95 -13.87 12.10
N PHE A 87 -45.18 -14.38 11.14
CA PHE A 87 -45.09 -13.81 9.79
C PHE A 87 -44.87 -14.87 8.71
N GLY A 88 -45.39 -14.59 7.52
CA GLY A 88 -45.16 -15.37 6.31
C GLY A 88 -44.05 -14.73 5.46
N MET A 89 -43.20 -15.55 4.85
CA MET A 89 -42.14 -15.11 3.94
C MET A 89 -42.05 -16.01 2.70
N ALA A 90 -42.15 -15.41 1.52
CA ALA A 90 -42.09 -16.08 0.23
C ALA A 90 -40.75 -15.84 -0.47
N THR A 91 -39.97 -16.90 -0.70
CA THR A 91 -38.66 -16.84 -1.38
C THR A 91 -38.52 -17.88 -2.49
N GLN A 92 -37.76 -17.53 -3.54
CA GLN A 92 -37.42 -18.42 -4.66
C GLN A 92 -36.15 -19.26 -4.43
N LEU A 93 -35.38 -18.95 -3.38
CA LEU A 93 -34.12 -19.62 -3.05
C LEU A 93 -34.06 -20.01 -1.56
N VAL A 94 -33.73 -21.28 -1.34
CA VAL A 94 -33.44 -21.87 -0.02
C VAL A 94 -32.06 -22.52 -0.08
N VAL A 95 -31.15 -22.13 0.80
CA VAL A 95 -29.79 -22.70 0.88
C VAL A 95 -29.63 -23.46 2.20
N LYS A 96 -29.10 -24.68 2.17
CA LYS A 96 -29.00 -25.58 3.35
C LYS A 96 -27.55 -25.95 3.64
N MET A 97 -27.15 -25.88 4.91
CA MET A 97 -25.75 -26.03 5.35
C MET A 97 -25.64 -26.66 6.75
N ARG A 98 -24.46 -27.19 7.07
CA ARG A 98 -24.09 -27.78 8.39
C ARG A 98 -25.14 -28.70 9.02
N ALA A 99 -25.69 -29.64 8.26
CA ALA A 99 -26.37 -30.80 8.84
C ALA A 99 -25.34 -31.64 9.62
N ASN A 100 -25.74 -32.26 10.74
CA ASN A 100 -24.87 -33.09 11.58
C ASN A 100 -23.56 -32.42 12.05
N MET A 101 -23.52 -31.08 12.07
CA MET A 101 -22.30 -30.27 12.33
C MET A 101 -21.16 -30.45 11.29
N THR A 102 -21.38 -31.10 10.15
CA THR A 102 -20.33 -31.33 9.14
C THR A 102 -20.18 -30.15 8.19
N ASP A 103 -18.92 -29.78 7.89
CA ASP A 103 -18.58 -28.76 6.90
C ASP A 103 -18.52 -29.39 5.50
N ALA A 104 -19.66 -29.36 4.81
CA ALA A 104 -19.88 -29.94 3.50
C ALA A 104 -20.56 -28.93 2.55
N PRO A 105 -20.49 -29.14 1.20
CA PRO A 105 -21.09 -28.24 0.22
C PRO A 105 -22.58 -27.98 0.46
N TYR A 106 -22.98 -26.71 0.34
CA TYR A 106 -24.32 -26.24 0.63
C TYR A 106 -25.29 -26.67 -0.49
N VAL A 107 -26.51 -27.07 -0.10
CA VAL A 107 -27.56 -27.48 -1.04
C VAL A 107 -28.42 -26.27 -1.40
N PHE A 108 -28.48 -25.95 -2.70
CA PHE A 108 -29.22 -24.79 -3.23
C PHE A 108 -30.52 -25.27 -3.90
N GLU A 109 -31.67 -25.04 -3.27
CA GLU A 109 -32.98 -25.27 -3.87
C GLU A 109 -33.50 -23.96 -4.50
N LYS A 110 -33.73 -23.99 -5.82
CA LYS A 110 -34.21 -22.86 -6.62
C LYS A 110 -35.45 -23.24 -7.41
N GLY A 111 -36.37 -22.28 -7.61
CA GLY A 111 -37.33 -22.31 -8.73
C GLY A 111 -38.80 -22.14 -8.33
N THR A 112 -39.32 -22.95 -7.41
CA THR A 112 -40.68 -22.74 -6.88
C THR A 112 -40.66 -21.79 -5.69
N ILE A 113 -41.65 -20.90 -5.61
CA ILE A 113 -41.80 -19.98 -4.48
C ILE A 113 -42.14 -20.80 -3.23
N THR A 114 -41.27 -20.73 -2.22
CA THR A 114 -41.42 -21.40 -0.94
C THR A 114 -42.01 -20.44 0.09
N SER A 115 -43.18 -20.77 0.64
CA SER A 115 -43.78 -20.02 1.75
C SER A 115 -43.33 -20.60 3.08
N TRP A 116 -42.51 -19.83 3.81
CA TRP A 116 -42.07 -20.12 5.17
C TRP A 116 -42.91 -19.32 6.16
N HIS A 117 -43.34 -19.94 7.25
CA HIS A 117 -44.10 -19.26 8.30
C HIS A 117 -43.34 -19.38 9.62
N PHE A 118 -43.00 -18.24 10.21
CA PHE A 118 -42.24 -18.15 11.46
C PHE A 118 -43.12 -17.57 12.57
N ASN A 119 -42.95 -18.04 13.80
CA ASN A 119 -43.64 -17.56 15.00
C ASN A 119 -42.63 -17.25 16.10
N LEU A 120 -42.53 -15.99 16.52
CA LEU A 120 -41.54 -15.52 17.50
C LEU A 120 -41.98 -15.85 18.94
N ALA A 121 -41.23 -16.71 19.63
CA ALA A 121 -41.65 -17.27 20.91
C ALA A 121 -41.64 -16.24 22.06
N TYR A 122 -40.68 -15.32 22.07
CA TYR A 122 -40.44 -14.37 23.18
C TYR A 122 -40.35 -12.89 22.74
N ALA A 123 -40.65 -12.60 21.48
CA ALA A 123 -40.60 -11.25 20.92
C ALA A 123 -41.94 -10.86 20.28
N GLN A 124 -42.22 -9.56 20.21
CA GLN A 124 -43.30 -9.03 19.38
C GLN A 124 -42.79 -8.76 17.98
N LEU A 125 -43.66 -8.92 16.98
CA LEU A 125 -43.29 -8.72 15.58
C LEU A 125 -42.87 -7.28 15.25
N SER A 126 -43.29 -6.31 16.08
CA SER A 126 -42.87 -4.90 16.04
C SER A 126 -41.38 -4.67 16.29
N ALA A 127 -40.67 -5.58 16.96
CA ALA A 127 -39.21 -5.51 17.11
C ALA A 127 -38.48 -6.00 15.86
N PHE A 128 -39.00 -7.04 15.21
CA PHE A 128 -38.38 -7.69 14.06
C PHE A 128 -38.67 -6.97 12.73
N MET A 129 -39.96 -6.72 12.42
CA MET A 129 -40.39 -6.31 11.08
C MET A 129 -39.80 -4.99 10.58
N PRO A 130 -39.70 -3.90 11.36
CA PRO A 130 -39.11 -2.66 10.86
C PRO A 130 -37.66 -2.84 10.41
N ILE A 131 -36.88 -3.61 11.17
CA ILE A 131 -35.48 -3.92 10.88
C ILE A 131 -35.38 -4.82 9.65
N ALA A 132 -36.15 -5.92 9.62
CA ALA A 132 -36.18 -6.86 8.49
C ALA A 132 -36.64 -6.20 7.18
N HIS A 133 -37.64 -5.31 7.22
CA HIS A 133 -38.08 -4.54 6.06
C HIS A 133 -37.03 -3.52 5.60
N HIS A 134 -36.24 -2.92 6.49
CA HIS A 134 -35.17 -2.00 6.10
C HIS A 134 -34.09 -2.75 5.29
N TYR A 135 -33.58 -3.88 5.80
CA TYR A 135 -32.61 -4.70 5.06
C TYR A 135 -33.21 -5.31 3.78
N LEU A 136 -34.48 -5.70 3.79
CA LEU A 136 -35.17 -6.17 2.57
C LEU A 136 -35.30 -5.05 1.51
N ALA A 137 -35.56 -3.80 1.92
CA ALA A 137 -35.57 -2.66 1.01
C ALA A 137 -34.18 -2.37 0.43
N ALA A 138 -33.14 -2.32 1.27
CA ALA A 138 -31.75 -2.16 0.84
C ALA A 138 -31.33 -3.25 -0.16
N SER A 139 -31.72 -4.51 0.09
CA SER A 139 -31.41 -5.64 -0.80
C SER A 139 -31.97 -5.53 -2.23
N ARG A 140 -32.95 -4.63 -2.45
CA ARG A 140 -33.59 -4.36 -3.76
C ARG A 140 -32.91 -3.24 -4.55
N LEU A 141 -32.00 -2.47 -3.93
CA LEU A 141 -31.22 -1.43 -4.60
C LEU A 141 -30.19 -2.02 -5.58
N PRO A 142 -29.71 -1.24 -6.58
CA PRO A 142 -28.52 -1.56 -7.38
C PRO A 142 -27.30 -1.88 -6.52
N TYR A 143 -26.30 -2.60 -7.07
CA TYR A 143 -25.19 -3.15 -6.27
C TYR A 143 -24.42 -2.09 -5.45
N ALA A 144 -24.05 -0.96 -6.06
CA ALA A 144 -23.30 0.10 -5.38
C ALA A 144 -24.13 0.81 -4.30
N GLU A 145 -25.36 1.22 -4.63
CA GLU A 145 -26.31 1.84 -3.67
C GLU A 145 -26.63 0.91 -2.50
N ARG A 146 -26.78 -0.39 -2.77
CA ARG A 146 -27.02 -1.43 -1.77
C ARG A 146 -25.86 -1.51 -0.79
N ASP A 147 -24.63 -1.64 -1.28
CA ASP A 147 -23.48 -1.82 -0.38
C ASP A 147 -23.23 -0.54 0.44
N GLU A 148 -23.38 0.65 -0.15
CA GLU A 148 -23.35 1.92 0.60
C GLU A 148 -24.46 1.99 1.68
N ALA A 149 -25.70 1.59 1.36
CA ALA A 149 -26.79 1.56 2.33
C ALA A 149 -26.53 0.56 3.48
N LEU A 150 -25.97 -0.62 3.17
CA LEU A 150 -25.58 -1.59 4.20
C LEU A 150 -24.42 -1.08 5.05
N GLN A 151 -23.40 -0.45 4.46
CA GLN A 151 -22.30 0.19 5.17
C GLN A 151 -22.76 1.40 6.03
N ALA A 152 -23.79 2.13 5.60
CA ALA A 152 -24.40 3.20 6.40
C ALA A 152 -25.09 2.63 7.65
N LEU A 153 -25.90 1.58 7.50
CA LEU A 153 -26.54 0.87 8.61
C LEU A 153 -25.50 0.23 9.56
N ALA A 154 -24.41 -0.32 9.04
CA ALA A 154 -23.31 -0.84 9.86
C ALA A 154 -22.65 0.26 10.70
N ARG A 155 -22.39 1.44 10.10
CA ARG A 155 -21.83 2.61 10.81
C ARG A 155 -22.79 3.18 11.87
N GLU A 156 -24.08 3.28 11.59
CA GLU A 156 -25.09 3.72 12.57
C GLU A 156 -25.11 2.80 13.79
N ARG A 157 -25.10 1.48 13.57
CA ARG A 157 -25.08 0.47 14.64
C ARG A 157 -23.77 0.48 15.44
N MET A 158 -22.63 0.69 14.78
CA MET A 158 -21.32 0.88 15.42
C MET A 158 -21.30 2.14 16.31
N ALA A 159 -21.84 3.25 15.82
CA ALA A 159 -21.92 4.50 16.59
C ALA A 159 -22.84 4.38 17.81
N ALA A 160 -24.02 3.77 17.65
CA ALA A 160 -25.00 3.57 18.72
C ALA A 160 -24.56 2.55 19.79
N ALA A 161 -23.63 1.64 19.47
CA ALA A 161 -23.16 0.63 20.42
C ALA A 161 -22.28 1.24 21.52
N ALA A 162 -22.53 0.84 22.76
CA ALA A 162 -21.72 1.20 23.93
C ALA A 162 -21.13 -0.06 24.60
N PHE A 163 -19.96 0.10 25.22
CA PHE A 163 -19.38 -0.93 26.09
C PHE A 163 -20.17 -1.01 27.41
N ASP A 164 -20.52 -2.23 27.82
CA ASP A 164 -21.25 -2.48 29.06
C ASP A 164 -20.27 -2.49 30.24
N THR A 165 -20.13 -1.34 30.91
CA THR A 165 -19.21 -1.15 32.04
C THR A 165 -19.50 -2.04 33.25
N SER A 166 -20.68 -2.66 33.32
CA SER A 166 -20.95 -3.68 34.35
C SER A 166 -20.20 -5.00 34.11
N ARG A 167 -19.49 -5.13 32.98
CA ARG A 167 -18.72 -6.32 32.57
C ARG A 167 -17.20 -6.15 32.72
N LEU A 168 -16.74 -5.05 33.31
CA LEU A 168 -15.37 -4.95 33.81
C LEU A 168 -15.14 -6.06 34.85
N VAL A 169 -13.98 -6.72 34.81
CA VAL A 169 -13.66 -7.82 35.73
C VAL A 169 -13.32 -7.30 37.13
N ASP A 170 -12.89 -6.04 37.23
CA ASP A 170 -12.69 -5.31 38.47
C ASP A 170 -13.23 -3.88 38.32
N PHE A 171 -14.16 -3.47 39.21
CA PHE A 171 -14.79 -2.15 39.18
C PHE A 171 -13.86 -1.00 39.62
N THR A 172 -12.64 -1.30 40.08
CA THR A 172 -11.61 -0.29 40.39
C THR A 172 -10.78 0.10 39.17
N GLU A 173 -10.89 -0.64 38.06
CA GLU A 173 -10.21 -0.34 36.80
C GLU A 173 -10.67 0.98 36.18
N ARG A 174 -9.71 1.72 35.63
CA ARG A 174 -9.95 3.00 34.96
C ARG A 174 -9.83 2.81 33.45
N VAL A 175 -10.93 3.04 32.74
CA VAL A 175 -10.95 3.10 31.27
C VAL A 175 -10.06 4.27 30.82
N GLN A 176 -9.08 3.97 29.96
CA GLN A 176 -8.18 4.94 29.34
C GLN A 176 -8.68 5.32 27.94
N ILE A 177 -9.14 4.33 27.17
CA ILE A 177 -9.70 4.52 25.82
C ILE A 177 -10.86 3.55 25.57
N ASN A 178 -11.84 3.98 24.76
CA ASN A 178 -13.01 3.22 24.36
C ASN A 178 -13.41 3.62 22.94
N LEU A 179 -13.05 2.79 21.96
CA LEU A 179 -13.27 3.07 20.53
C LEU A 179 -14.06 1.96 19.84
N ALA A 180 -14.62 2.28 18.68
CA ALA A 180 -15.17 1.27 17.78
C ALA A 180 -14.01 0.55 17.09
N ALA A 181 -14.06 -0.78 17.03
CA ALA A 181 -13.03 -1.59 16.40
C ALA A 181 -13.64 -2.85 15.80
N THR A 182 -13.03 -3.36 14.75
CA THR A 182 -13.40 -4.64 14.14
C THR A 182 -12.29 -5.64 14.40
N GLN A 183 -12.60 -6.75 15.09
CA GLN A 183 -11.65 -7.85 15.23
C GLN A 183 -11.60 -8.62 13.91
N LEU A 184 -10.38 -8.88 13.41
CA LEU A 184 -10.14 -9.73 12.26
C LEU A 184 -9.70 -11.13 12.70
N THR A 185 -10.25 -12.13 12.00
CA THR A 185 -9.76 -13.51 11.92
C THR A 185 -9.99 -13.98 10.47
N PRO A 186 -9.41 -15.10 9.98
CA PRO A 186 -9.49 -15.49 8.58
C PRO A 186 -10.89 -15.46 7.96
N LEU A 187 -11.07 -14.59 6.95
CA LEU A 187 -12.34 -14.28 6.29
C LEU A 187 -13.47 -13.77 7.19
N VAL A 188 -13.25 -13.49 8.49
CA VAL A 188 -14.27 -13.05 9.45
C VAL A 188 -13.91 -11.67 10.01
N ARG A 189 -14.81 -10.73 9.77
CA ARG A 189 -14.81 -9.38 10.35
C ARG A 189 -15.86 -9.37 11.46
N GLU A 190 -15.47 -9.09 12.71
CA GLU A 190 -16.38 -9.05 13.87
C GLU A 190 -16.31 -7.69 14.56
N SER A 191 -17.28 -6.82 14.28
CA SER A 191 -17.35 -5.45 14.77
C SER A 191 -17.74 -5.38 16.26
N GLY A 192 -17.24 -4.37 16.98
CA GLY A 192 -17.48 -4.19 18.41
C GLY A 192 -16.87 -2.93 19.02
N ARG A 193 -16.77 -2.91 20.34
CA ARG A 193 -16.05 -1.88 21.12
C ARG A 193 -14.79 -2.47 21.74
N LEU A 194 -13.66 -1.79 21.51
CA LEU A 194 -12.39 -2.07 22.16
C LEU A 194 -12.20 -1.06 23.31
N VAL A 195 -11.91 -1.58 24.50
CA VAL A 195 -11.70 -0.78 25.71
C VAL A 195 -10.40 -1.21 26.38
N VAL A 196 -9.52 -0.25 26.69
CA VAL A 196 -8.28 -0.49 27.44
C VAL A 196 -8.38 0.21 28.78
N THR A 197 -8.06 -0.51 29.86
CA THR A 197 -7.99 0.02 31.22
C THR A 197 -6.55 0.11 31.72
N ASP A 198 -6.32 0.54 32.97
CA ASP A 198 -5.00 0.48 33.62
C ASP A 198 -4.45 -0.96 33.83
N ARG A 199 -5.25 -2.00 33.55
CA ARG A 199 -4.92 -3.41 33.86
C ARG A 199 -5.23 -4.41 32.75
N ARG A 200 -6.26 -4.16 31.94
CA ARG A 200 -6.85 -5.14 31.01
C ARG A 200 -7.26 -4.51 29.69
N LEU A 201 -7.24 -5.33 28.65
CA LEU A 201 -7.85 -5.07 27.35
C LEU A 201 -9.15 -5.87 27.26
N TYR A 202 -10.23 -5.19 26.88
CA TYR A 202 -11.55 -5.76 26.68
C TYR A 202 -11.99 -5.54 25.24
N PHE A 203 -12.52 -6.59 24.61
CA PHE A 203 -13.28 -6.44 23.37
C PHE A 203 -14.70 -6.97 23.55
N GLN A 204 -15.69 -6.10 23.34
CA GLN A 204 -17.10 -6.46 23.32
C GLN A 204 -17.58 -6.47 21.86
N PRO A 205 -17.74 -7.64 21.22
CA PRO A 205 -18.45 -7.74 19.94
C PRO A 205 -19.85 -7.13 20.06
N LEU A 206 -20.38 -6.57 18.97
CA LEU A 206 -21.77 -6.12 18.92
C LEU A 206 -22.75 -7.25 19.27
N HIS A 207 -22.41 -8.50 18.89
CA HIS A 207 -23.25 -9.68 19.10
C HIS A 207 -22.37 -10.88 19.45
N ASN A 208 -22.69 -11.63 20.51
CA ASN A 208 -21.87 -12.76 20.94
C ASN A 208 -22.08 -14.03 20.10
N VAL A 209 -21.74 -13.96 18.80
CA VAL A 209 -21.89 -15.06 17.86
C VAL A 209 -20.80 -16.10 18.06
N THR A 210 -19.53 -15.72 18.06
CA THR A 210 -18.39 -16.66 18.04
C THR A 210 -17.84 -17.00 19.44
N GLY A 211 -18.00 -16.13 20.45
CA GLY A 211 -17.43 -16.31 21.80
C GLY A 211 -18.32 -17.07 22.80
N ASP A 212 -17.73 -17.71 23.80
CA ASP A 212 -18.48 -18.21 24.96
C ASP A 212 -18.82 -17.08 25.96
N SER A 213 -17.89 -16.14 26.16
CA SER A 213 -18.10 -14.90 26.92
C SER A 213 -18.63 -13.77 26.03
N PRO A 214 -19.58 -12.91 26.50
CA PRO A 214 -20.05 -11.75 25.75
C PRO A 214 -19.05 -10.57 25.74
N VAL A 215 -17.93 -10.67 26.46
CA VAL A 215 -16.78 -9.77 26.39
C VAL A 215 -15.50 -10.61 26.46
N ARG A 216 -14.57 -10.38 25.54
CA ARG A 216 -13.24 -11.00 25.50
C ARG A 216 -12.31 -10.17 26.36
N VAL A 217 -11.53 -10.79 27.25
CA VAL A 217 -10.72 -10.08 28.24
C VAL A 217 -9.30 -10.66 28.26
N HIS A 218 -8.31 -9.78 28.16
CA HIS A 218 -6.90 -10.10 28.24
C HIS A 218 -6.24 -9.18 29.28
N ALA A 219 -5.32 -9.69 30.11
CA ALA A 219 -4.57 -8.83 31.01
C ALA A 219 -3.42 -8.14 30.25
N LEU A 220 -3.16 -6.87 30.55
CA LEU A 220 -2.02 -6.15 29.96
C LEU A 220 -0.69 -6.73 30.45
N ALA A 221 -0.67 -7.34 31.64
CA ALA A 221 0.43 -8.14 32.15
C ALA A 221 0.91 -9.21 31.15
N ASP A 222 -0.03 -9.81 30.41
CA ASP A 222 0.23 -10.93 29.51
C ASP A 222 0.44 -10.48 28.06
N VAL A 223 0.42 -9.17 27.77
CA VAL A 223 0.77 -8.63 26.43
C VAL A 223 2.27 -8.81 26.19
N ALA A 224 2.60 -9.69 25.25
CA ALA A 224 3.95 -10.00 24.83
C ALA A 224 4.51 -8.99 23.82
N ALA A 225 3.64 -8.45 22.95
CA ALA A 225 3.96 -7.42 21.97
C ALA A 225 2.70 -6.70 21.49
N VAL A 226 2.88 -5.48 21.00
CA VAL A 226 1.92 -4.74 20.15
C VAL A 226 2.66 -4.43 18.86
N ALA A 227 1.99 -4.58 17.71
CA ALA A 227 2.59 -4.32 16.40
C ALA A 227 1.56 -3.69 15.44
N ARG A 228 1.95 -2.59 14.80
CA ARG A 228 1.21 -1.94 13.71
C ARG A 228 1.12 -2.85 12.48
N ARG A 229 -0.02 -2.80 11.79
CA ARG A 229 -0.35 -3.62 10.62
C ARG A 229 -1.15 -2.82 9.58
N ARG A 230 -1.17 -3.33 8.35
CA ARG A 230 -2.07 -2.83 7.29
C ARG A 230 -3.30 -3.72 7.19
N SER A 231 -4.42 -3.17 6.73
CA SER A 231 -5.64 -3.92 6.39
C SER A 231 -6.15 -3.42 5.04
N SER A 232 -6.22 -4.31 4.05
CA SER A 232 -6.52 -3.95 2.65
C SER A 232 -5.63 -2.78 2.18
N LEU A 233 -4.31 -2.96 2.33
CA LEU A 233 -3.22 -1.97 2.19
C LEU A 233 -3.24 -0.73 3.12
N LYS A 234 -4.38 -0.31 3.68
CA LYS A 234 -4.49 0.87 4.55
C LYS A 234 -3.80 0.68 5.91
N PRO A 235 -3.18 1.72 6.51
CA PRO A 235 -2.46 1.64 7.78
C PRO A 235 -3.36 1.58 9.05
N THR A 236 -4.56 1.00 8.98
CA THR A 236 -5.54 1.02 10.08
C THR A 236 -5.55 -0.23 10.98
N GLY A 237 -4.54 -1.11 10.87
CA GLY A 237 -4.46 -2.38 11.60
C GLY A 237 -3.55 -2.35 12.83
N LEU A 238 -3.93 -3.10 13.87
CA LEU A 238 -3.12 -3.33 15.07
C LEU A 238 -3.21 -4.80 15.48
N GLU A 239 -2.06 -5.43 15.74
CA GLU A 239 -1.97 -6.82 16.17
C GLU A 239 -1.32 -6.91 17.55
N ILE A 240 -1.97 -7.59 18.47
CA ILE A 240 -1.57 -7.69 19.88
C ILE A 240 -1.32 -9.16 20.20
N PHE A 241 -0.13 -9.46 20.72
CA PHE A 241 0.35 -10.81 21.02
C PHE A 241 0.33 -11.05 22.53
N PHE A 242 -0.02 -12.26 22.96
CA PHE A 242 -0.21 -12.60 24.37
C PHE A 242 0.62 -13.83 24.76
N ILE A 243 1.32 -13.78 25.91
CA ILE A 243 2.22 -14.85 26.37
C ILE A 243 1.45 -16.17 26.56
N ASP A 244 0.25 -16.10 27.14
CA ASP A 244 -0.46 -17.26 27.66
C ASP A 244 -1.93 -17.25 27.21
N ALA A 245 -2.26 -18.09 26.22
CA ALA A 245 -3.61 -18.21 25.67
C ALA A 245 -4.63 -18.84 26.66
N GLY A 246 -4.19 -19.31 27.83
CA GLY A 246 -5.06 -19.91 28.85
C GLY A 246 -5.72 -18.93 29.82
N GLY A 247 -5.22 -17.68 29.93
CA GLY A 247 -5.43 -16.81 31.09
C GLY A 247 -6.81 -16.16 31.28
N GLY A 248 -7.79 -16.35 30.38
CA GLY A 248 -8.97 -15.47 30.32
C GLY A 248 -10.33 -16.07 29.95
N GLY A 249 -10.47 -17.39 29.77
CA GLY A 249 -11.77 -18.01 29.47
C GLY A 249 -12.43 -17.55 28.15
N SER A 250 -11.65 -16.98 27.24
CA SER A 250 -12.07 -16.46 25.94
C SER A 250 -11.56 -17.35 24.81
N ALA A 251 -12.32 -17.43 23.71
CA ALA A 251 -11.94 -18.18 22.52
C ALA A 251 -11.05 -17.33 21.59
N THR A 252 -9.97 -16.77 22.15
CA THR A 252 -9.01 -15.90 21.45
C THR A 252 -7.63 -16.52 21.48
N GLY A 253 -6.99 -16.61 20.31
CA GLY A 253 -5.67 -17.21 20.16
C GLY A 253 -4.53 -16.37 20.74
N PRO A 254 -3.28 -16.86 20.65
CA PRO A 254 -2.07 -16.17 21.11
C PRO A 254 -1.79 -14.79 20.46
N SER A 255 -2.56 -14.40 19.43
CA SER A 255 -2.60 -13.03 18.92
C SER A 255 -4.04 -12.63 18.57
N VAL A 256 -4.32 -11.32 18.61
CA VAL A 256 -5.59 -10.73 18.16
C VAL A 256 -5.30 -9.52 17.27
N PHE A 257 -5.94 -9.49 16.09
CA PHE A 257 -5.85 -8.39 15.13
C PHE A 257 -7.12 -7.53 15.19
N PHE A 258 -6.95 -6.21 15.29
CA PHE A 258 -8.02 -5.21 15.23
C PHE A 258 -7.81 -4.24 14.05
N THR A 259 -8.90 -3.71 13.52
CA THR A 259 -8.89 -2.57 12.59
C THR A 259 -9.77 -1.43 13.08
N PHE A 260 -9.33 -0.21 12.81
CA PHE A 260 -9.97 1.05 13.22
C PHE A 260 -10.47 1.83 11.99
N GLY A 261 -11.20 2.92 12.23
CA GLY A 261 -11.70 3.80 11.17
C GLY A 261 -10.61 4.69 10.58
N THR A 262 -9.62 5.08 11.38
CA THR A 262 -8.47 5.91 10.97
C THR A 262 -7.13 5.34 11.46
N GLU A 263 -6.03 5.90 10.96
CA GLU A 263 -4.68 5.64 11.49
C GLU A 263 -4.49 6.25 12.89
N LEU A 264 -5.01 7.46 13.13
CA LEU A 264 -4.97 8.12 14.43
C LEU A 264 -5.62 7.28 15.54
N GLU A 265 -6.83 6.74 15.30
CA GLU A 265 -7.50 5.82 16.24
C GLU A 265 -6.66 4.56 16.54
N ARG A 266 -5.88 4.09 15.56
CA ARG A 266 -4.99 2.93 15.73
C ARG A 266 -3.78 3.27 16.59
N ASP A 267 -3.16 4.43 16.39
CA ASP A 267 -2.01 4.87 17.17
C ASP A 267 -2.37 5.33 18.58
N ASP A 268 -3.52 5.96 18.78
CA ASP A 268 -4.05 6.28 20.12
C ASP A 268 -4.17 5.00 20.97
N VAL A 269 -4.73 3.92 20.40
CA VAL A 269 -4.84 2.62 21.08
C VAL A 269 -3.45 2.00 21.31
N ALA A 270 -2.56 2.06 20.33
CA ALA A 270 -1.21 1.52 20.46
C ALA A 270 -0.41 2.23 21.57
N ALA A 271 -0.45 3.56 21.61
CA ALA A 271 0.18 4.41 22.62
C ALA A 271 -0.41 4.16 24.00
N VAL A 272 -1.75 4.18 24.13
CA VAL A 272 -2.45 3.92 25.40
C VAL A 272 -2.09 2.55 25.97
N ILE A 273 -1.98 1.50 25.15
CA ILE A 273 -1.52 0.18 25.61
C ILE A 273 -0.05 0.22 26.02
N ALA A 274 0.81 0.79 25.17
CA ALA A 274 2.26 0.87 25.40
C ALA A 274 2.64 1.67 26.66
N ASP A 275 1.81 2.62 27.09
CA ASP A 275 2.03 3.43 28.29
C ASP A 275 1.52 2.83 29.61
N GLN A 276 0.69 1.78 29.59
CA GLN A 276 0.23 1.20 30.85
C GLN A 276 1.40 0.57 31.63
N PRO A 277 1.55 0.87 32.94
CA PRO A 277 2.66 0.34 33.75
C PRO A 277 2.57 -1.17 33.96
N SER A 278 1.42 -1.77 33.66
CA SER A 278 1.16 -3.20 33.71
C SER A 278 1.57 -3.96 32.44
N ILE A 279 1.91 -3.29 31.32
CA ILE A 279 2.17 -3.99 30.05
C ILE A 279 3.36 -4.96 30.17
N GLY A 280 3.15 -6.21 29.76
CA GLY A 280 4.17 -7.25 29.74
C GLY A 280 4.72 -7.61 31.13
N ALA A 281 4.04 -7.29 32.22
CA ALA A 281 4.49 -7.63 33.59
C ALA A 281 4.73 -9.13 33.82
N SER A 282 4.10 -10.00 33.02
CA SER A 282 4.31 -11.45 33.01
C SER A 282 5.51 -11.89 32.14
N LEU A 283 6.09 -11.03 31.30
CA LEU A 283 7.32 -11.32 30.56
C LEU A 283 8.56 -11.20 31.47
N PRO A 284 9.56 -12.10 31.30
CA PRO A 284 10.93 -11.83 31.77
C PRO A 284 11.44 -10.51 31.16
N GLY A 285 11.61 -9.48 31.99
CA GLY A 285 12.00 -8.12 31.58
C GLY A 285 10.87 -7.09 31.48
N GLY A 286 9.61 -7.45 31.77
CA GLY A 286 8.51 -6.50 31.95
C GLY A 286 8.17 -5.64 30.71
N ARG A 287 7.71 -4.40 30.95
CA ARG A 287 7.40 -3.39 29.91
C ARG A 287 8.53 -3.20 28.87
N ALA A 288 9.80 -3.25 29.30
CA ALA A 288 10.94 -3.12 28.40
C ALA A 288 11.08 -4.33 27.45
N ALA A 289 10.72 -5.54 27.91
CA ALA A 289 10.67 -6.72 27.06
C ALA A 289 9.51 -6.67 26.06
N ALA A 290 8.32 -6.23 26.47
CA ALA A 290 7.17 -6.08 25.58
C ALA A 290 7.40 -5.02 24.49
N SER A 291 7.99 -3.88 24.86
CA SER A 291 8.41 -2.84 23.92
C SER A 291 9.46 -3.36 22.93
N ALA A 292 10.50 -4.07 23.40
CA ALA A 292 11.49 -4.68 22.51
C ALA A 292 10.87 -5.67 21.53
N CYS A 293 9.90 -6.49 21.95
CA CYS A 293 9.16 -7.39 21.07
C CYS A 293 8.35 -6.63 20.00
N GLY A 294 7.67 -5.52 20.36
CA GLY A 294 6.99 -4.66 19.39
C GLY A 294 7.94 -4.10 18.33
N SER A 295 9.05 -3.50 18.77
CA SER A 295 10.09 -2.98 17.87
C SER A 295 10.75 -4.05 16.98
N ILE A 296 10.79 -5.32 17.41
CA ILE A 296 11.20 -6.45 16.55
C ILE A 296 10.14 -6.71 15.47
N LEU A 297 8.85 -6.73 15.82
CA LEU A 297 7.73 -6.96 14.88
C LEU A 297 7.43 -5.78 13.93
N GLU A 298 7.95 -4.59 14.22
CA GLU A 298 7.86 -3.40 13.37
C GLU A 298 9.19 -3.06 12.65
N ALA A 299 10.28 -3.78 12.97
CA ALA A 299 11.65 -3.60 12.48
C ALA A 299 12.37 -2.28 12.85
N GLU A 300 11.95 -1.64 13.95
CA GLU A 300 12.49 -0.37 14.44
C GLU A 300 13.92 -0.47 15.00
N GLY A 301 14.56 0.69 15.25
CA GLY A 301 15.67 0.80 16.20
C GLY A 301 16.91 -0.08 15.93
N GLY A 302 17.14 -0.43 14.67
CA GLY A 302 18.22 -1.33 14.26
C GLY A 302 18.01 -2.81 14.58
N TRP A 303 16.78 -3.23 14.91
CA TRP A 303 16.48 -4.65 15.17
C TRP A 303 16.71 -5.52 13.94
N LEU A 304 16.39 -5.01 12.75
CA LEU A 304 16.60 -5.71 11.49
C LEU A 304 18.05 -6.22 11.38
N GLN A 305 19.04 -5.33 11.51
CA GLN A 305 20.46 -5.67 11.45
C GLN A 305 20.88 -6.62 12.59
N ARG A 306 20.34 -6.48 13.80
CA ARG A 306 20.62 -7.39 14.93
C ARG A 306 20.12 -8.82 14.65
N VAL A 307 18.92 -8.96 14.10
CA VAL A 307 18.32 -10.27 13.78
C VAL A 307 18.98 -10.89 12.55
N THR A 308 19.28 -10.10 11.50
CA THR A 308 20.09 -10.55 10.36
C THR A 308 21.46 -11.06 10.82
N GLY A 309 22.19 -10.31 11.64
CA GLY A 309 23.50 -10.72 12.16
C GLY A 309 23.43 -12.00 13.01
N ALA A 310 22.39 -12.18 13.82
CA ALA A 310 22.17 -13.41 14.58
C ALA A 310 21.87 -14.62 13.68
N TRP A 311 21.08 -14.44 12.61
CA TRP A 311 20.85 -15.47 11.59
C TRP A 311 22.11 -15.81 10.77
N GLN A 312 22.90 -14.80 10.38
CA GLN A 312 24.18 -14.97 9.69
C GLN A 312 25.18 -15.77 10.52
N ALA A 313 25.23 -15.51 11.83
CA ALA A 313 26.05 -16.25 12.81
C ALA A 313 25.46 -17.62 13.21
N GLY A 314 24.38 -18.07 12.57
CA GLY A 314 23.76 -19.38 12.83
C GLY A 314 22.95 -19.47 14.14
N LYS A 315 22.81 -18.38 14.92
CA LYS A 315 22.04 -18.36 16.18
C LYS A 315 20.51 -18.43 15.97
N ILE A 316 20.03 -18.16 14.75
CA ILE A 316 18.61 -18.19 14.37
C ILE A 316 18.50 -19.06 13.11
N SER A 317 17.50 -19.95 13.08
CA SER A 317 17.20 -20.87 11.96
C SER A 317 16.70 -20.14 10.70
N ASN A 318 16.82 -20.75 9.51
CA ASN A 318 16.23 -20.23 8.28
C ASN A 318 14.70 -20.10 8.37
N ARG A 319 13.99 -21.09 8.93
CA ARG A 319 12.52 -20.99 9.21
C ARG A 319 12.21 -19.78 10.10
N ASP A 320 12.95 -19.63 11.18
CA ASP A 320 12.67 -18.61 12.20
C ASP A 320 12.99 -17.21 11.67
N TYR A 321 14.06 -17.08 10.89
CA TYR A 321 14.40 -15.84 10.19
C TYR A 321 13.40 -15.49 9.07
N LEU A 322 12.91 -16.47 8.31
CA LEU A 322 11.83 -16.25 7.34
C LEU A 322 10.52 -15.82 8.02
N LEU A 323 10.16 -16.41 9.15
CA LEU A 323 8.98 -16.01 9.91
C LEU A 323 9.15 -14.57 10.46
N PHE A 324 10.33 -14.22 10.94
CA PHE A 324 10.68 -12.84 11.32
C PHE A 324 10.50 -11.87 10.15
N CYS A 325 11.09 -12.13 8.98
CA CYS A 325 10.95 -11.27 7.80
C CYS A 325 9.47 -11.09 7.38
N ASN A 326 8.66 -12.14 7.49
CA ASN A 326 7.21 -12.07 7.25
C ASN A 326 6.51 -11.12 8.23
N LEU A 327 6.68 -11.32 9.54
CA LEU A 327 6.02 -10.50 10.57
C LEU A 327 6.50 -9.04 10.54
N ALA A 328 7.80 -8.82 10.33
CA ALA A 328 8.41 -7.50 10.16
C ALA A 328 7.93 -6.77 8.89
N ALA A 329 7.58 -7.52 7.84
CA ALA A 329 6.93 -7.00 6.64
C ALA A 329 5.40 -6.82 6.77
N GLY A 330 4.85 -6.99 7.97
CA GLY A 330 3.44 -6.77 8.31
C GLY A 330 2.49 -7.93 8.00
N ARG A 331 3.01 -9.11 7.62
CA ARG A 331 2.19 -10.31 7.40
C ARG A 331 1.69 -10.92 8.71
N SER A 332 0.54 -11.59 8.67
CA SER A 332 -0.19 -12.09 9.84
C SER A 332 -0.97 -13.37 9.53
N PHE A 333 -1.13 -14.24 10.53
CA PHE A 333 -2.02 -15.41 10.47
C PHE A 333 -3.51 -15.07 10.72
N ASN A 334 -3.83 -13.82 11.05
CA ASN A 334 -5.21 -13.36 11.25
C ASN A 334 -5.88 -12.88 9.94
N ASP A 335 -5.09 -12.62 8.89
CA ASP A 335 -5.54 -12.12 7.59
C ASP A 335 -4.99 -12.96 6.43
N LEU A 336 -5.87 -13.64 5.69
CA LEU A 336 -5.48 -14.47 4.54
C LEU A 336 -4.90 -13.68 3.36
N THR A 337 -5.20 -12.38 3.26
CA THR A 337 -4.68 -11.51 2.18
C THR A 337 -3.19 -11.19 2.39
N GLN A 338 -2.72 -11.36 3.63
CA GLN A 338 -1.36 -11.09 4.10
C GLN A 338 -0.77 -12.31 4.86
N TRP A 339 -1.18 -13.55 4.53
CA TRP A 339 -0.64 -14.77 5.17
C TRP A 339 0.88 -14.91 4.94
N PRO A 340 1.67 -15.38 5.92
CA PRO A 340 3.11 -15.56 5.74
C PRO A 340 3.49 -16.45 4.54
N VAL A 341 4.62 -16.13 3.90
CA VAL A 341 5.10 -16.74 2.64
C VAL A 341 6.48 -17.35 2.85
N PHE A 342 6.68 -18.56 2.34
CA PHE A 342 7.92 -19.33 2.38
C PHE A 342 8.30 -19.82 0.97
N PRO A 343 9.58 -20.00 0.65
CA PRO A 343 10.00 -20.49 -0.66
C PRO A 343 9.59 -21.95 -0.89
N TRP A 344 9.27 -22.30 -2.13
CA TRP A 344 9.54 -23.67 -2.59
C TRP A 344 11.04 -23.95 -2.49
N VAL A 345 11.43 -24.92 -1.66
CA VAL A 345 12.84 -25.29 -1.43
C VAL A 345 13.29 -26.43 -2.33
N LEU A 346 12.50 -27.51 -2.40
CA LEU A 346 12.82 -28.69 -3.19
C LEU A 346 12.23 -28.59 -4.61
N ALA A 347 12.90 -29.23 -5.56
CA ALA A 347 12.47 -29.39 -6.95
C ALA A 347 12.21 -30.87 -7.33
N ASP A 348 12.77 -31.83 -6.59
CA ASP A 348 12.56 -33.26 -6.86
C ASP A 348 11.40 -33.84 -6.03
N TYR A 349 10.28 -34.03 -6.71
CA TYR A 349 9.09 -34.72 -6.21
C TYR A 349 8.81 -36.03 -6.98
N THR A 350 9.85 -36.61 -7.59
CA THR A 350 9.77 -37.77 -8.50
C THR A 350 10.66 -38.94 -8.12
N SER A 351 11.81 -38.71 -7.50
CA SER A 351 12.75 -39.80 -7.16
C SER A 351 12.25 -40.70 -6.03
N ALA A 352 12.72 -41.95 -6.04
CA ALA A 352 12.46 -42.94 -5.00
C ALA A 352 13.17 -42.64 -3.66
N ALA A 353 14.20 -41.79 -3.67
CA ALA A 353 14.91 -41.29 -2.50
C ALA A 353 15.32 -39.83 -2.77
N LEU A 354 15.36 -39.01 -1.72
CA LEU A 354 15.76 -37.61 -1.78
C LEU A 354 17.21 -37.44 -1.31
N ASP A 355 18.05 -36.82 -2.13
CA ASP A 355 19.45 -36.52 -1.80
C ASP A 355 19.66 -35.02 -1.58
N LEU A 356 19.67 -34.60 -0.30
CA LEU A 356 19.90 -33.22 0.10
C LEU A 356 21.36 -32.75 -0.07
N SER A 357 22.28 -33.61 -0.54
CA SER A 357 23.63 -33.21 -0.96
C SER A 357 23.71 -32.84 -2.45
N SER A 358 22.70 -33.21 -3.25
CA SER A 358 22.63 -32.89 -4.68
C SER A 358 21.97 -31.54 -4.92
N PRO A 359 22.65 -30.56 -5.58
CA PRO A 359 22.03 -29.30 -5.96
C PRO A 359 20.78 -29.45 -6.83
N ALA A 360 20.66 -30.55 -7.58
CA ALA A 360 19.50 -30.82 -8.44
C ALA A 360 18.22 -31.18 -7.65
N ALA A 361 18.32 -31.48 -6.36
CA ALA A 361 17.15 -31.67 -5.50
C ALA A 361 16.46 -30.35 -5.11
N PHE A 362 17.12 -29.20 -5.31
CA PHE A 362 16.67 -27.88 -4.85
C PHE A 362 16.20 -26.97 -5.99
N ARG A 363 15.32 -26.02 -5.64
CA ARG A 363 14.90 -24.91 -6.50
C ARG A 363 15.96 -23.80 -6.50
N ASP A 364 16.14 -23.15 -7.65
CA ASP A 364 16.95 -21.92 -7.76
C ASP A 364 16.28 -20.76 -7.00
N LEU A 365 16.81 -20.45 -5.83
CA LEU A 365 16.32 -19.40 -4.94
C LEU A 365 16.65 -17.98 -5.44
N SER A 366 17.49 -17.82 -6.46
CA SER A 366 17.78 -16.49 -7.03
C SER A 366 16.71 -16.01 -8.02
N LYS A 367 15.74 -16.86 -8.38
CA LYS A 367 14.69 -16.58 -9.36
C LYS A 367 13.29 -16.70 -8.74
N PRO A 368 12.32 -15.82 -9.11
CA PRO A 368 10.92 -16.02 -8.78
C PRO A 368 10.34 -17.24 -9.53
N ILE A 369 9.22 -17.78 -9.05
CA ILE A 369 8.58 -18.99 -9.61
C ILE A 369 8.41 -18.89 -11.13
N GLY A 370 7.90 -17.76 -11.64
CA GLY A 370 7.66 -17.56 -13.06
C GLY A 370 8.91 -17.78 -13.93
N ALA A 371 10.07 -17.34 -13.44
CA ALA A 371 11.36 -17.38 -14.12
C ALA A 371 12.11 -18.73 -14.05
N LEU A 372 11.59 -19.73 -13.33
CA LEU A 372 12.21 -21.07 -13.26
C LEU A 372 12.17 -21.86 -14.57
N ASN A 373 11.25 -21.52 -15.48
CA ASN A 373 11.07 -22.16 -16.78
C ASN A 373 11.36 -21.14 -17.90
N PRO A 374 12.47 -21.27 -18.65
CA PRO A 374 12.88 -20.27 -19.65
C PRO A 374 11.80 -19.99 -20.71
N THR A 375 11.19 -21.02 -21.29
CA THR A 375 10.16 -20.86 -22.33
C THR A 375 8.94 -20.11 -21.80
N ARG A 376 8.56 -20.34 -20.53
CA ARG A 376 7.47 -19.59 -19.88
C ARG A 376 7.89 -18.16 -19.52
N LEU A 377 9.15 -17.97 -19.13
CA LEU A 377 9.70 -16.65 -18.82
C LEU A 377 9.70 -15.73 -20.04
N ASP A 378 10.07 -16.25 -21.21
CA ASP A 378 10.07 -15.45 -22.45
C ASP A 378 8.65 -14.98 -22.82
N MET A 379 7.60 -15.79 -22.60
CA MET A 379 6.20 -15.38 -22.73
C MET A 379 5.82 -14.25 -21.76
N PHE A 380 6.29 -14.30 -20.50
CA PHE A 380 6.04 -13.23 -19.53
C PHE A 380 6.77 -11.94 -19.93
N ARG A 381 8.02 -12.05 -20.41
CA ARG A 381 8.82 -10.92 -20.92
C ARG A 381 8.25 -10.33 -22.21
N GLU A 382 7.62 -11.13 -23.07
CA GLU A 382 6.93 -10.70 -24.28
C GLU A 382 5.69 -9.87 -23.92
N ARG A 383 4.78 -10.42 -23.12
CA ARG A 383 3.61 -9.68 -22.61
C ARG A 383 4.01 -8.37 -21.90
N PHE A 384 5.07 -8.39 -21.09
CA PHE A 384 5.58 -7.20 -20.41
C PHE A 384 6.15 -6.12 -21.37
N ARG A 385 6.65 -6.53 -22.55
CA ARG A 385 7.11 -5.60 -23.60
C ARG A 385 5.96 -5.06 -24.47
N GLU A 386 4.89 -5.84 -24.65
CA GLU A 386 3.71 -5.47 -25.43
C GLU A 386 2.71 -4.58 -24.65
N MET A 387 2.71 -4.65 -23.32
CA MET A 387 1.86 -3.81 -22.48
C MET A 387 2.13 -2.31 -22.71
N PRO A 388 1.09 -1.46 -22.74
CA PRO A 388 1.25 -0.01 -22.72
C PRO A 388 2.13 0.45 -21.55
N ARG A 389 2.91 1.51 -21.76
CA ARG A 389 3.68 2.16 -20.71
C ARG A 389 2.89 3.34 -20.15
N GLY A 390 1.88 3.03 -19.35
CA GLY A 390 1.26 4.01 -18.48
C GLY A 390 1.89 4.00 -17.08
N GLU A 391 1.41 4.90 -16.23
CA GLU A 391 1.80 5.01 -14.83
C GLU A 391 0.61 4.65 -13.93
N GLY A 392 0.85 4.47 -12.63
CA GLY A 392 -0.20 4.12 -11.66
C GLY A 392 -0.90 2.79 -11.99
N MET A 393 -2.14 2.88 -12.51
CA MET A 393 -2.98 1.72 -12.84
C MET A 393 -2.71 1.12 -14.23
N ASP A 394 -2.01 1.83 -15.11
CA ASP A 394 -1.62 1.34 -16.46
C ASP A 394 -0.15 0.87 -16.51
N ALA A 395 0.45 0.61 -15.34
CA ALA A 395 1.85 0.18 -15.23
C ALA A 395 2.04 -1.31 -15.66
N PRO A 396 2.99 -1.61 -16.55
CA PRO A 396 3.18 -2.96 -17.08
C PRO A 396 3.67 -3.95 -16.01
N PHE A 397 3.25 -5.21 -16.11
CA PHE A 397 3.60 -6.27 -15.15
C PHE A 397 3.88 -7.62 -15.82
N MET A 398 4.78 -8.40 -15.23
CA MET A 398 5.05 -9.77 -15.70
C MET A 398 4.00 -10.75 -15.16
N TYR A 399 3.52 -10.56 -13.93
CA TYR A 399 2.61 -11.49 -13.24
C TYR A 399 1.30 -10.84 -12.81
N GLY A 400 0.19 -11.25 -13.46
CA GLY A 400 -1.17 -10.87 -13.06
C GLY A 400 -1.72 -11.67 -11.86
N SER A 401 -1.12 -12.83 -11.58
CA SER A 401 -1.34 -13.62 -10.37
C SER A 401 -0.24 -13.31 -9.37
N HIS A 402 -0.59 -13.08 -8.10
CA HIS A 402 0.38 -12.88 -7.01
C HIS A 402 0.76 -14.22 -6.36
N TYR A 403 1.95 -14.37 -5.80
CA TYR A 403 2.42 -15.63 -5.21
C TYR A 403 1.72 -16.03 -3.89
N SER A 404 0.93 -15.14 -3.30
CA SER A 404 0.23 -15.32 -2.01
C SER A 404 -1.12 -14.59 -2.02
N CYS A 405 -2.21 -15.35 -1.98
CA CYS A 405 -3.58 -14.83 -1.91
C CYS A 405 -4.48 -15.80 -1.11
N PRO A 406 -5.67 -15.37 -0.63
CA PRO A 406 -6.56 -16.25 0.15
C PRO A 406 -6.92 -17.55 -0.57
N GLY A 407 -7.11 -17.51 -1.90
CA GLY A 407 -7.35 -18.69 -2.72
C GLY A 407 -6.22 -19.72 -2.67
N TYR A 408 -4.96 -19.28 -2.67
CA TYR A 408 -3.80 -20.18 -2.59
C TYR A 408 -3.56 -20.70 -1.17
N VAL A 409 -3.79 -19.90 -0.14
CA VAL A 409 -3.73 -20.37 1.26
C VAL A 409 -4.83 -21.42 1.51
N MET A 410 -6.06 -21.20 1.02
CA MET A 410 -7.15 -22.16 1.15
C MET A 410 -7.03 -23.38 0.21
N PHE A 411 -6.33 -23.27 -0.92
CA PHE A 411 -5.92 -24.42 -1.74
C PHE A 411 -5.05 -25.39 -0.91
N TRP A 412 -4.04 -24.88 -0.19
CA TRP A 412 -3.23 -25.70 0.71
C TRP A 412 -4.03 -26.21 1.92
N MET A 413 -4.79 -25.33 2.58
CA MET A 413 -5.44 -25.62 3.86
C MET A 413 -6.82 -26.32 3.77
N VAL A 414 -7.28 -26.71 2.57
CA VAL A 414 -8.63 -27.30 2.34
C VAL A 414 -9.05 -28.39 3.34
N ARG A 415 -8.11 -29.24 3.79
CA ARG A 415 -8.36 -30.32 4.77
C ARG A 415 -8.39 -29.84 6.23
N ALA A 416 -7.58 -28.85 6.57
CA ALA A 416 -7.49 -28.29 7.92
C ALA A 416 -8.57 -27.20 8.20
N ALA A 417 -9.02 -26.50 7.16
CA ALA A 417 -9.88 -25.33 7.25
C ALA A 417 -11.11 -25.37 6.31
N PRO A 418 -11.85 -26.49 6.16
CA PRO A 418 -12.89 -26.67 5.14
C PRO A 418 -13.99 -25.60 5.16
N GLY A 419 -14.40 -25.14 6.35
CA GLY A 419 -15.38 -24.06 6.49
C GLY A 419 -14.95 -22.71 5.89
N HIS A 420 -13.65 -22.43 5.83
CA HIS A 420 -13.11 -21.21 5.22
C HIS A 420 -13.10 -21.31 3.69
N LEU A 421 -12.71 -22.46 3.12
CA LEU A 421 -12.85 -22.69 1.67
C LEU A 421 -14.32 -22.67 1.25
N LEU A 422 -15.23 -23.28 2.03
CA LEU A 422 -16.67 -23.21 1.77
C LEU A 422 -17.20 -21.77 1.76
N ARG A 423 -16.67 -20.87 2.61
CA ARG A 423 -17.01 -19.44 2.53
C ARG A 423 -16.51 -18.82 1.23
N LEU A 424 -15.21 -18.97 0.94
CA LEU A 424 -14.55 -18.36 -0.21
C LEU A 424 -15.15 -18.82 -1.55
N GLN A 425 -15.52 -20.09 -1.67
CA GLN A 425 -16.10 -20.71 -2.87
C GLN A 425 -17.64 -20.75 -2.85
N GLY A 426 -18.28 -19.76 -2.23
CA GLY A 426 -19.74 -19.54 -2.34
C GLY A 426 -20.59 -20.72 -1.87
N GLY A 427 -20.16 -21.41 -0.82
CA GLY A 427 -20.82 -22.59 -0.25
C GLY A 427 -20.45 -23.92 -0.89
N ARG A 428 -19.35 -24.02 -1.66
CA ARG A 428 -18.92 -25.25 -2.34
C ARG A 428 -17.44 -25.52 -2.10
N PHE A 429 -16.99 -26.75 -2.34
CA PHE A 429 -15.57 -26.97 -2.62
C PHE A 429 -15.30 -26.64 -4.09
N ASP A 430 -14.06 -26.32 -4.42
CA ASP A 430 -13.67 -26.10 -5.83
C ASP A 430 -13.74 -27.41 -6.64
N ALA A 431 -13.65 -27.30 -7.97
CA ALA A 431 -13.65 -28.45 -8.88
C ALA A 431 -12.56 -29.47 -8.49
N PRO A 432 -12.86 -30.79 -8.43
CA PRO A 432 -11.91 -31.79 -7.94
C PRO A 432 -10.55 -31.80 -8.65
N ASP A 433 -10.51 -31.43 -9.94
CA ASP A 433 -9.27 -31.34 -10.72
C ASP A 433 -8.39 -30.13 -10.37
N ARG A 434 -8.94 -29.12 -9.68
CA ARG A 434 -8.24 -27.93 -9.16
C ARG A 434 -7.92 -28.00 -7.66
N LEU A 435 -8.50 -28.95 -6.92
CA LEU A 435 -8.20 -29.13 -5.50
C LEU A 435 -6.77 -29.67 -5.30
N PHE A 436 -6.08 -29.18 -4.28
CA PHE A 436 -4.77 -29.67 -3.87
C PHE A 436 -4.84 -31.16 -3.52
N CYS A 437 -4.30 -32.01 -4.40
CA CYS A 437 -4.37 -33.47 -4.29
C CYS A 437 -3.02 -34.19 -4.45
N SER A 438 -1.96 -33.51 -4.94
CA SER A 438 -0.62 -34.09 -5.08
C SER A 438 0.45 -33.02 -4.92
N ILE A 439 1.54 -33.32 -4.20
CA ILE A 439 2.71 -32.44 -4.10
C ILE A 439 3.36 -32.27 -5.48
N LYS A 440 3.50 -33.36 -6.23
CA LYS A 440 4.10 -33.34 -7.56
C LYS A 440 3.27 -32.49 -8.53
N GLU A 441 1.95 -32.71 -8.62
CA GLU A 441 1.12 -31.91 -9.53
C GLU A 441 1.12 -30.42 -9.17
N ALA A 442 1.20 -30.08 -7.88
CA ALA A 442 1.32 -28.70 -7.45
C ALA A 442 2.65 -28.06 -7.88
N TRP A 443 3.76 -28.81 -7.86
CA TRP A 443 5.07 -28.38 -8.37
C TRP A 443 5.10 -28.27 -9.91
N ASP A 444 4.57 -29.28 -10.60
CA ASP A 444 4.45 -29.28 -12.06
C ASP A 444 3.60 -28.08 -12.53
N SER A 445 2.54 -27.72 -11.79
CA SER A 445 1.71 -26.56 -12.07
C SER A 445 2.48 -25.23 -11.92
N VAL A 446 3.19 -25.00 -10.81
CA VAL A 446 3.96 -23.75 -10.61
C VAL A 446 5.15 -23.61 -11.56
N THR A 447 5.60 -24.68 -12.21
CA THR A 447 6.70 -24.65 -13.19
C THR A 447 6.22 -24.57 -14.65
N THR A 448 4.94 -24.83 -14.94
CA THR A 448 4.41 -24.87 -16.33
C THR A 448 3.26 -23.91 -16.61
N SER A 449 2.35 -23.66 -15.66
CA SER A 449 1.18 -22.81 -15.88
C SER A 449 1.55 -21.32 -15.94
N THR A 450 0.96 -20.55 -16.85
CA THR A 450 1.15 -19.09 -16.94
C THR A 450 0.33 -18.29 -15.93
N ALA A 451 -0.60 -18.94 -15.22
CA ALA A 451 -1.49 -18.34 -14.22
C ALA A 451 -1.24 -18.84 -12.78
N ASP A 452 -0.22 -19.66 -12.57
CA ASP A 452 0.14 -20.21 -11.26
C ASP A 452 1.61 -19.90 -10.95
N VAL A 453 1.82 -18.97 -10.02
CA VAL A 453 3.13 -18.54 -9.52
C VAL A 453 3.24 -18.65 -8.00
N LYS A 454 2.40 -19.50 -7.37
CA LYS A 454 2.28 -19.57 -5.91
C LYS A 454 3.55 -20.11 -5.23
N GLU A 455 3.99 -19.42 -4.18
CA GLU A 455 5.01 -19.91 -3.26
C GLU A 455 4.37 -20.76 -2.14
N LEU A 456 5.16 -21.26 -1.20
CA LEU A 456 4.67 -22.07 -0.08
C LEU A 456 4.22 -21.21 1.12
N ILE A 457 3.57 -21.88 2.07
CA ILE A 457 3.15 -21.34 3.38
C ILE A 457 3.97 -22.01 4.50
N PRO A 458 4.11 -21.41 5.71
CA PRO A 458 4.94 -21.94 6.79
C PRO A 458 4.68 -23.40 7.15
N GLU A 459 3.44 -23.85 7.02
CA GLU A 459 2.93 -25.19 7.35
C GLU A 459 3.74 -26.34 6.71
N PHE A 460 4.36 -26.11 5.55
CA PHE A 460 5.28 -27.07 4.92
C PHE A 460 6.58 -27.31 5.70
N PHE A 461 6.86 -26.52 6.73
CA PHE A 461 8.07 -26.53 7.54
C PHE A 461 7.76 -26.61 9.05
N LEU A 462 6.57 -27.08 9.41
CA LEU A 462 6.07 -27.31 10.78
C LEU A 462 5.75 -28.80 11.01
N SER A 463 5.42 -29.20 12.25
CA SER A 463 5.05 -30.59 12.58
C SER A 463 3.60 -30.95 12.24
N ASP A 464 2.70 -30.01 11.97
CA ASP A 464 1.27 -30.31 11.78
C ASP A 464 0.95 -30.86 10.38
N THR A 465 0.50 -32.11 10.35
CA THR A 465 0.10 -32.81 9.12
C THR A 465 -1.36 -32.60 8.73
N SER A 466 -2.15 -31.83 9.47
CA SER A 466 -3.61 -31.70 9.29
C SER A 466 -4.04 -31.27 7.88
N PHE A 467 -3.25 -30.43 7.20
CA PHE A 467 -3.54 -29.95 5.85
C PHE A 467 -3.28 -31.00 4.74
N LEU A 468 -2.54 -32.08 5.06
CA LEU A 468 -2.19 -33.16 4.13
C LEU A 468 -3.16 -34.37 4.21
N VAL A 469 -3.88 -34.52 5.32
CA VAL A 469 -4.70 -35.72 5.64
C VAL A 469 -6.18 -35.36 5.76
N ASN A 470 -7.05 -36.08 5.05
CA ASN A 470 -8.51 -35.86 5.05
C ASN A 470 -9.19 -36.55 6.26
N ALA A 471 -8.76 -36.19 7.46
CA ALA A 471 -9.22 -36.78 8.72
C ALA A 471 -10.74 -36.61 8.96
N ASP A 472 -11.34 -35.54 8.41
CA ASP A 472 -12.77 -35.25 8.49
C ASP A 472 -13.62 -36.00 7.44
N HIS A 473 -12.98 -36.81 6.57
CA HIS A 473 -13.63 -37.53 5.47
C HIS A 473 -14.45 -36.60 4.55
N LEU A 474 -13.90 -35.42 4.24
CA LEU A 474 -14.52 -34.39 3.43
C LEU A 474 -14.87 -34.91 2.04
N ALA A 475 -16.05 -34.54 1.55
CA ALA A 475 -16.55 -34.91 0.22
C ALA A 475 -15.92 -34.05 -0.89
N LEU A 476 -14.60 -34.18 -1.08
CA LEU A 476 -13.80 -33.41 -2.04
C LEU A 476 -14.02 -33.83 -3.52
N GLY A 477 -14.84 -34.86 -3.76
CA GLY A 477 -15.27 -35.28 -5.09
C GLY A 477 -14.29 -36.15 -5.87
N THR A 478 -14.54 -36.30 -7.17
CA THR A 478 -13.80 -37.19 -8.07
C THR A 478 -13.32 -36.42 -9.29
N ARG A 479 -12.04 -36.60 -9.63
CA ARG A 479 -11.35 -36.00 -10.78
C ARG A 479 -11.80 -36.62 -12.11
N GLN A 480 -11.54 -35.94 -13.22
CA GLN A 480 -11.83 -36.43 -14.57
C GLN A 480 -11.13 -37.76 -14.91
N ASN A 481 -9.99 -38.05 -14.27
CA ASN A 481 -9.26 -39.32 -14.39
C ASN A 481 -9.88 -40.47 -13.55
N GLY A 482 -11.00 -40.24 -12.86
CA GLY A 482 -11.70 -41.22 -12.03
C GLY A 482 -11.14 -41.40 -10.61
N ARG A 483 -10.04 -40.72 -10.23
CA ARG A 483 -9.54 -40.73 -8.85
C ARG A 483 -10.39 -39.84 -7.95
N ALA A 484 -10.77 -40.34 -6.77
CA ALA A 484 -11.34 -39.52 -5.71
C ALA A 484 -10.25 -38.62 -5.10
N VAL A 485 -10.58 -37.37 -4.77
CA VAL A 485 -9.71 -36.49 -3.98
C VAL A 485 -9.85 -36.87 -2.51
N ASN A 486 -8.75 -37.25 -1.86
CA ASN A 486 -8.75 -37.64 -0.45
C ASN A 486 -7.51 -37.05 0.27
N ASP A 487 -6.66 -37.86 0.88
CA ASP A 487 -5.32 -37.44 1.35
C ASP A 487 -4.46 -36.92 0.18
N VAL A 488 -3.42 -36.14 0.47
CA VAL A 488 -2.49 -35.63 -0.54
C VAL A 488 -1.54 -36.75 -1.01
N GLU A 489 -1.41 -36.94 -2.32
CA GLU A 489 -0.39 -37.81 -2.92
C GLU A 489 1.01 -37.20 -2.66
N LEU A 490 1.78 -37.85 -1.78
CA LEU A 490 3.14 -37.45 -1.41
C LEU A 490 4.19 -37.99 -2.41
N PRO A 491 5.40 -37.41 -2.45
CA PRO A 491 6.49 -37.90 -3.29
C PRO A 491 6.94 -39.32 -2.89
N PRO A 492 7.52 -40.13 -3.81
CA PRO A 492 7.88 -41.52 -3.51
C PRO A 492 8.92 -41.68 -2.39
N TRP A 493 9.74 -40.66 -2.13
CA TRP A 493 10.69 -40.63 -1.02
C TRP A 493 10.06 -40.39 0.37
N ALA A 494 8.81 -39.92 0.43
CA ALA A 494 8.12 -39.58 1.68
C ALA A 494 7.29 -40.75 2.20
N GLN A 495 7.73 -41.36 3.30
CA GLN A 495 7.06 -42.54 3.90
C GLN A 495 5.78 -42.20 4.68
N SER A 496 5.60 -40.94 5.08
CA SER A 496 4.43 -40.44 5.81
C SER A 496 4.35 -38.91 5.71
N PRO A 497 3.19 -38.29 6.01
CA PRO A 497 3.07 -36.83 6.09
C PRO A 497 4.07 -36.17 7.06
N ALA A 498 4.33 -36.79 8.21
CA ALA A 498 5.31 -36.29 9.18
C ALA A 498 6.75 -36.38 8.64
N HIS A 499 7.09 -37.48 7.95
CA HIS A 499 8.41 -37.64 7.32
C HIS A 499 8.60 -36.65 6.15
N PHE A 500 7.54 -36.36 5.39
CA PHE A 500 7.54 -35.32 4.35
C PHE A 500 7.88 -33.93 4.92
N LEU A 501 7.19 -33.52 5.98
CA LEU A 501 7.43 -32.22 6.63
C LEU A 501 8.82 -32.15 7.30
N ALA A 502 9.28 -33.24 7.93
CA ALA A 502 10.63 -33.33 8.48
C ALA A 502 11.72 -33.19 7.41
N LEU A 503 11.54 -33.76 6.22
CA LEU A 503 12.46 -33.59 5.09
C LEU A 503 12.39 -32.18 4.49
N HIS A 504 11.22 -31.55 4.41
CA HIS A 504 11.12 -30.13 4.04
C HIS A 504 11.83 -29.22 5.06
N ARG A 505 11.67 -29.47 6.36
CA ARG A 505 12.37 -28.76 7.44
C ARG A 505 13.89 -28.91 7.32
N ALA A 506 14.38 -30.13 7.07
CA ALA A 506 15.80 -30.42 6.87
C ALA A 506 16.37 -29.80 5.60
N ALA A 507 15.60 -29.79 4.50
CA ALA A 507 15.97 -29.11 3.26
C ALA A 507 16.10 -27.59 3.47
N LEU A 508 15.17 -26.97 4.20
CA LEU A 508 15.19 -25.53 4.51
C LEU A 508 16.41 -25.11 5.36
N GLU A 509 16.87 -25.93 6.31
CA GLU A 509 18.10 -25.64 7.09
C GLU A 509 19.39 -26.15 6.43
N SER A 510 19.31 -26.75 5.23
CA SER A 510 20.49 -27.31 4.55
C SER A 510 21.58 -26.25 4.27
N PRO A 511 22.85 -26.66 4.09
CA PRO A 511 23.90 -25.75 3.66
C PRO A 511 23.61 -25.07 2.32
N PHE A 512 22.98 -25.79 1.38
CA PHE A 512 22.61 -25.26 0.07
C PHE A 512 21.62 -24.08 0.19
N VAL A 513 20.54 -24.26 0.95
CA VAL A 513 19.56 -23.19 1.18
C VAL A 513 20.19 -22.08 2.02
N SER A 514 20.95 -22.40 3.06
CA SER A 514 21.62 -21.40 3.90
C SER A 514 22.53 -20.45 3.12
N ALA A 515 23.25 -20.95 2.11
CA ALA A 515 24.03 -20.10 1.21
C ALA A 515 23.14 -19.19 0.33
N ASN A 516 22.06 -19.73 -0.26
CA ASN A 516 21.31 -19.08 -1.33
C ASN A 516 20.05 -18.29 -0.88
N LEU A 517 19.56 -18.49 0.34
CA LEU A 517 18.26 -17.95 0.80
C LEU A 517 18.18 -16.42 0.76
N HIS A 518 19.30 -15.73 0.94
CA HIS A 518 19.36 -14.27 0.86
C HIS A 518 18.88 -13.72 -0.49
N HIS A 519 19.10 -14.45 -1.60
CA HIS A 519 18.59 -14.05 -2.91
C HIS A 519 17.07 -14.14 -3.04
N TRP A 520 16.41 -15.08 -2.36
CA TRP A 520 14.95 -15.15 -2.33
C TRP A 520 14.36 -14.04 -1.45
N ILE A 521 15.06 -13.70 -0.35
CA ILE A 521 14.70 -12.56 0.50
C ILE A 521 14.81 -11.25 -0.29
N ASP A 522 15.81 -11.08 -1.17
CA ASP A 522 15.90 -9.92 -2.09
C ASP A 522 14.63 -9.76 -2.95
N LEU A 523 14.05 -10.87 -3.44
CA LEU A 523 12.88 -10.88 -4.32
C LEU A 523 11.59 -10.52 -3.57
N ILE A 524 11.39 -11.08 -2.37
CA ILE A 524 10.11 -10.99 -1.66
C ILE A 524 10.06 -9.82 -0.66
N PHE A 525 11.17 -9.52 0.00
CA PHE A 525 11.25 -8.51 1.08
C PHE A 525 12.29 -7.41 0.82
N GLY A 526 13.19 -7.63 -0.14
CA GLY A 526 14.38 -6.82 -0.37
C GLY A 526 14.36 -5.99 -1.65
N TYR A 527 15.54 -5.58 -2.10
CA TYR A 527 15.69 -4.55 -3.14
C TYR A 527 15.17 -4.97 -4.54
N LYS A 528 15.01 -6.27 -4.82
CA LYS A 528 14.46 -6.80 -6.09
C LYS A 528 12.92 -6.90 -6.08
N GLN A 529 12.24 -6.45 -5.02
CA GLN A 529 10.77 -6.46 -4.95
C GLN A 529 10.12 -5.40 -5.87
N ARG A 530 10.76 -4.24 -6.09
CA ARG A 530 10.21 -3.11 -6.89
C ARG A 530 11.28 -2.45 -7.77
N GLY A 531 10.85 -1.60 -8.70
CA GLY A 531 11.73 -0.76 -9.53
C GLY A 531 12.59 -1.55 -10.52
N LYS A 532 13.68 -0.93 -11.01
CA LYS A 532 14.56 -1.50 -12.05
C LYS A 532 15.15 -2.86 -11.66
N ALA A 533 15.50 -3.04 -10.39
CA ALA A 533 16.01 -4.32 -9.87
C ALA A 533 14.98 -5.46 -9.91
N ALA A 534 13.67 -5.15 -9.83
CA ALA A 534 12.61 -6.14 -10.04
C ALA A 534 12.46 -6.51 -11.52
N VAL A 535 12.60 -5.55 -12.44
CA VAL A 535 12.58 -5.83 -13.89
C VAL A 535 13.77 -6.70 -14.29
N GLU A 536 14.97 -6.41 -13.77
CA GLU A 536 16.20 -7.18 -14.01
C GLU A 536 16.20 -8.57 -13.38
N ALA A 537 15.39 -8.79 -12.34
CA ALA A 537 15.20 -10.08 -11.67
C ALA A 537 13.93 -10.83 -12.10
N ASP A 538 13.26 -10.36 -13.17
CA ASP A 538 12.01 -10.89 -13.70
C ASP A 538 10.88 -11.01 -12.64
N ASN A 539 10.78 -10.05 -11.73
CA ASN A 539 10.02 -10.14 -10.47
C ASN A 539 8.87 -9.12 -10.36
N VAL A 540 8.25 -8.73 -11.48
CA VAL A 540 7.26 -7.63 -11.53
C VAL A 540 5.81 -8.14 -11.46
N PHE A 541 5.16 -7.96 -10.31
CA PHE A 541 3.72 -8.24 -10.11
C PHE A 541 2.81 -7.07 -10.51
N HIS A 542 1.50 -7.35 -10.61
CA HIS A 542 0.45 -6.36 -10.86
C HIS A 542 0.50 -5.21 -9.83
N HIS A 543 0.51 -3.95 -10.30
CA HIS A 543 0.67 -2.72 -9.50
C HIS A 543 -0.23 -2.68 -8.24
N ALA A 544 -1.51 -3.04 -8.38
CA ALA A 544 -2.50 -3.10 -7.29
C ALA A 544 -2.13 -4.00 -6.10
N THR A 545 -1.14 -4.89 -6.23
CA THR A 545 -0.67 -5.75 -5.12
C THR A 545 0.29 -5.04 -4.17
N TYR A 546 0.90 -3.92 -4.55
CA TYR A 546 1.88 -3.20 -3.73
C TYR A 546 1.26 -2.02 -2.96
N GLY A 547 1.88 -1.64 -1.83
CA GLY A 547 1.55 -0.39 -1.12
C GLY A 547 1.78 0.86 -1.96
N GLY A 548 0.99 1.91 -1.73
CA GLY A 548 0.88 3.11 -2.57
C GLY A 548 -0.24 3.04 -3.61
N ALA A 549 -0.70 1.84 -4.00
CA ALA A 549 -1.69 1.69 -5.06
C ALA A 549 -3.08 2.29 -4.73
N THR A 550 -3.37 2.51 -3.43
CA THR A 550 -4.60 3.16 -2.94
C THR A 550 -4.48 4.68 -2.78
N GLU A 551 -3.26 5.23 -2.87
CA GLU A 551 -2.96 6.67 -2.74
C GLU A 551 -2.74 7.36 -4.10
N ALA A 552 -2.44 6.60 -5.17
CA ALA A 552 -2.40 7.12 -6.54
C ALA A 552 -3.70 7.88 -6.88
N GLY A 553 -3.55 9.14 -7.33
CA GLY A 553 -4.60 10.16 -7.22
C GLY A 553 -5.92 9.89 -7.95
N LEU A 554 -7.00 10.46 -7.38
CA LEU A 554 -8.32 10.66 -8.00
C LEU A 554 -9.09 9.41 -8.45
N VAL A 555 -8.83 8.25 -7.85
CA VAL A 555 -9.68 7.04 -8.00
C VAL A 555 -11.10 7.31 -7.47
N SER A 556 -12.13 7.12 -8.31
CA SER A 556 -13.53 7.36 -7.90
C SER A 556 -14.01 6.34 -6.85
N ARG A 557 -15.12 6.64 -6.16
CA ARG A 557 -15.71 5.72 -5.14
C ARG A 557 -15.95 4.30 -5.67
N GLN A 558 -16.33 4.17 -6.95
CA GLN A 558 -16.59 2.85 -7.56
C GLN A 558 -15.31 2.10 -7.87
N GLU A 559 -14.31 2.78 -8.45
CA GLU A 559 -13.01 2.19 -8.76
C GLU A 559 -12.24 1.84 -7.47
N ARG A 560 -12.36 2.66 -6.42
CA ARG A 560 -11.78 2.38 -5.10
C ARG A 560 -12.38 1.11 -4.48
N ALA A 561 -13.69 0.92 -4.58
CA ALA A 561 -14.33 -0.31 -4.13
C ALA A 561 -13.89 -1.54 -4.96
N ALA A 562 -13.74 -1.38 -6.29
CA ALA A 562 -13.22 -2.45 -7.16
C ALA A 562 -11.76 -2.81 -6.83
N LEU A 563 -10.92 -1.80 -6.57
CA LEU A 563 -9.52 -1.97 -6.15
C LEU A 563 -9.42 -2.67 -4.79
N GLU A 564 -10.24 -2.26 -3.80
CA GLU A 564 -10.27 -2.89 -2.48
C GLU A 564 -10.75 -4.37 -2.54
N VAL A 565 -11.65 -4.72 -3.47
CA VAL A 565 -12.00 -6.12 -3.77
C VAL A 565 -10.83 -6.85 -4.45
N GLN A 566 -10.16 -6.23 -5.43
CA GLN A 566 -9.01 -6.83 -6.11
C GLN A 566 -7.85 -7.12 -5.13
N ILE A 567 -7.56 -6.18 -4.21
CA ILE A 567 -6.57 -6.33 -3.14
C ILE A 567 -6.91 -7.50 -2.20
N ASN A 568 -8.20 -7.68 -1.88
CA ASN A 568 -8.64 -8.75 -0.99
C ASN A 568 -8.57 -10.13 -1.68
N GLU A 569 -9.02 -10.25 -2.93
CA GLU A 569 -9.06 -11.54 -3.64
C GLU A 569 -7.69 -11.98 -4.19
N PHE A 570 -6.92 -11.06 -4.78
CA PHE A 570 -5.64 -11.38 -5.44
C PHE A 570 -4.43 -11.27 -4.50
N GLY A 571 -4.60 -10.71 -3.29
CA GLY A 571 -3.58 -10.67 -2.25
C GLY A 571 -2.55 -9.54 -2.40
N GLN A 572 -1.74 -9.35 -1.35
CA GLN A 572 -0.87 -8.19 -1.18
C GLN A 572 0.60 -8.57 -1.12
N CYS A 573 1.47 -7.74 -1.69
CA CYS A 573 2.92 -7.80 -1.48
C CYS A 573 3.28 -7.43 -0.02
N PRO A 574 4.29 -8.09 0.59
CA PRO A 574 4.80 -7.69 1.90
C PRO A 574 5.36 -6.26 1.85
N ARG A 575 5.44 -5.57 3.00
CA ARG A 575 6.22 -4.33 3.10
C ARG A 575 7.68 -4.64 2.74
N GLN A 576 8.28 -3.87 1.82
CA GLN A 576 9.71 -3.94 1.56
C GLN A 576 10.45 -3.49 2.83
N ILE A 577 11.39 -4.31 3.32
CA ILE A 577 12.13 -4.07 4.57
C ILE A 577 13.65 -4.07 4.37
N PHE A 578 14.16 -4.48 3.21
CA PHE A 578 15.55 -4.26 2.81
C PHE A 578 15.60 -3.48 1.47
N HIS A 579 16.45 -2.45 1.39
CA HIS A 579 16.61 -1.62 0.18
C HIS A 579 18.00 -1.78 -0.48
N SER A 580 18.86 -2.62 0.10
CA SER A 580 20.14 -3.08 -0.43
C SER A 580 20.12 -4.60 -0.63
N PRO A 581 21.11 -5.19 -1.32
CA PRO A 581 21.29 -6.65 -1.34
C PRO A 581 21.35 -7.23 0.06
N HIS A 582 20.58 -8.28 0.31
CA HIS A 582 20.53 -8.94 1.61
C HIS A 582 21.85 -9.67 1.89
N ALA A 583 22.38 -9.55 3.11
CA ALA A 583 23.64 -10.18 3.46
C ALA A 583 23.53 -11.73 3.43
N PRO A 584 24.55 -12.48 2.97
CA PRO A 584 24.53 -13.94 2.95
C PRO A 584 24.72 -14.54 4.35
N ARG A 585 24.21 -15.76 4.58
CA ARG A 585 24.44 -16.48 5.84
C ARG A 585 25.90 -16.94 5.92
N LEU A 586 26.59 -16.63 7.02
CA LEU A 586 28.02 -16.95 7.19
C LEU A 586 28.23 -18.35 7.79
N VAL A 587 27.34 -18.77 8.66
CA VAL A 587 27.38 -20.07 9.35
C VAL A 587 26.09 -20.83 9.07
N CYS A 588 26.21 -22.02 8.48
CA CYS A 588 25.14 -23.01 8.54
C CYS A 588 25.14 -23.60 9.97
N PRO A 589 24.03 -23.59 10.72
CA PRO A 589 23.97 -24.22 12.02
C PRO A 589 24.28 -25.71 11.88
N VAL A 590 24.99 -26.27 12.86
CA VAL A 590 25.17 -27.71 12.97
C VAL A 590 23.77 -28.33 13.11
N PRO A 591 23.43 -29.42 12.38
CA PRO A 591 22.13 -30.07 12.53
C PRO A 591 21.91 -30.45 13.99
N ASP A 592 20.95 -29.78 14.63
CA ASP A 592 20.86 -29.82 16.09
C ASP A 592 20.49 -31.23 16.57
N ALA A 593 21.21 -31.73 17.57
CA ALA A 593 20.81 -32.94 18.27
C ALA A 593 19.42 -32.77 18.91
N GLY A 594 19.06 -31.53 19.27
CA GLY A 594 17.72 -31.11 19.63
C GLY A 594 16.69 -31.36 18.52
N ALA A 595 16.97 -31.04 17.26
CA ALA A 595 16.01 -31.25 16.16
C ALA A 595 15.75 -32.75 15.89
N ALA A 596 16.77 -33.59 16.00
CA ALA A 596 16.59 -35.04 15.95
C ALA A 596 15.82 -35.58 17.16
N ALA A 597 16.00 -34.97 18.34
CA ALA A 597 15.29 -35.33 19.57
C ALA A 597 13.83 -34.82 19.60
N GLU A 598 13.54 -33.64 19.06
CA GLU A 598 12.17 -33.12 18.86
C GLU A 598 11.40 -34.01 17.90
N VAL A 599 11.96 -34.32 16.73
CA VAL A 599 11.34 -35.27 15.79
C VAL A 599 11.11 -36.64 16.44
N ALA A 600 12.04 -37.14 17.26
CA ALA A 600 11.85 -38.38 18.01
C ALA A 600 10.81 -38.27 19.14
N ALA A 601 10.64 -37.10 19.77
CA ALA A 601 9.68 -36.85 20.84
C ALA A 601 8.25 -36.64 20.31
N ASP A 602 8.09 -35.91 19.20
CA ASP A 602 6.83 -35.78 18.46
C ASP A 602 6.38 -37.15 17.94
N LEU A 603 7.30 -37.96 17.36
CA LEU A 603 7.02 -39.35 16.97
C LEU A 603 6.67 -40.27 18.15
N ALA A 604 7.08 -39.94 19.38
CA ALA A 604 6.75 -40.70 20.59
C ALA A 604 5.45 -40.23 21.28
N CYS A 605 4.93 -39.04 20.94
CA CYS A 605 3.73 -38.49 21.56
C CYS A 605 2.47 -39.00 20.84
N SER A 606 1.59 -39.70 21.56
CA SER A 606 0.34 -40.20 20.96
C SER A 606 -0.57 -39.05 20.48
N PRO A 607 -1.12 -39.10 19.26
CA PRO A 607 -1.82 -37.97 18.62
C PRO A 607 -3.13 -37.53 19.33
N ASN A 608 -3.59 -38.28 20.32
CA ASN A 608 -4.86 -38.06 21.02
C ASN A 608 -4.82 -37.00 22.14
N LYS A 609 -3.73 -36.22 22.28
CA LYS A 609 -3.62 -35.15 23.29
C LYS A 609 -3.90 -33.74 22.78
N TYR A 610 -3.72 -33.49 21.48
CA TYR A 610 -4.01 -32.18 20.89
C TYR A 610 -5.43 -32.21 20.30
N GLY A 611 -6.36 -31.47 20.91
CA GLY A 611 -7.65 -31.19 20.28
C GLY A 611 -7.43 -30.36 19.00
N ARG A 612 -8.34 -30.48 18.02
CA ARG A 612 -8.28 -29.79 16.71
C ARG A 612 -7.94 -28.31 16.89
N ARG A 613 -6.68 -27.95 16.63
CA ARG A 613 -6.21 -26.58 16.51
C ARG A 613 -6.61 -26.02 15.15
N THR A 614 -6.86 -24.72 15.08
CA THR A 614 -6.92 -24.02 13.78
C THR A 614 -5.51 -23.50 13.44
N GLY A 615 -5.18 -23.38 12.15
CA GLY A 615 -3.83 -22.92 11.74
C GLY A 615 -3.44 -21.55 12.31
N THR A 616 -4.43 -20.71 12.63
CA THR A 616 -4.25 -19.42 13.32
C THR A 616 -3.62 -19.55 14.71
N GLU A 617 -3.98 -20.58 15.47
CA GLU A 617 -3.46 -20.84 16.81
C GLU A 617 -2.00 -21.31 16.73
N ALA A 618 -1.69 -22.20 15.78
CA ALA A 618 -0.32 -22.65 15.54
C ALA A 618 0.59 -21.50 15.08
N GLY A 619 0.16 -20.69 14.12
CA GLY A 619 0.94 -19.55 13.61
C GLY A 619 1.25 -18.48 14.66
N SER A 620 0.33 -18.26 15.60
CA SER A 620 0.53 -17.28 16.67
C SER A 620 1.33 -17.82 17.88
N GLU A 621 1.25 -19.12 18.19
CA GLU A 621 2.22 -19.76 19.11
C GLU A 621 3.66 -19.65 18.56
N LEU A 622 3.85 -19.90 17.26
CA LEU A 622 5.15 -19.77 16.59
C LEU A 622 5.70 -18.35 16.61
N SER A 623 4.82 -17.34 16.51
CA SER A 623 5.22 -15.93 16.56
C SER A 623 5.79 -15.53 17.93
N LEU A 624 5.29 -16.12 19.01
CA LEU A 624 5.78 -15.91 20.38
C LEU A 624 7.08 -16.69 20.65
N ALA A 625 7.15 -17.94 20.20
CA ALA A 625 8.37 -18.74 20.28
C ALA A 625 9.54 -18.06 19.54
N LEU A 626 9.28 -17.52 18.35
CA LEU A 626 10.23 -16.71 17.59
C LEU A 626 10.75 -15.50 18.38
N LEU A 627 9.86 -14.76 19.05
CA LEU A 627 10.25 -13.58 19.85
C LEU A 627 11.14 -13.97 21.04
N ALA A 628 10.91 -15.13 21.67
CA ALA A 628 11.82 -15.67 22.68
C ALA A 628 13.20 -15.99 22.07
N THR A 629 13.24 -16.78 20.98
CA THR A 629 14.48 -17.15 20.28
C THR A 629 15.30 -15.94 19.83
N ILE A 630 14.66 -14.92 19.25
CA ILE A 630 15.33 -13.67 18.85
C ILE A 630 15.97 -12.97 20.06
N ARG A 631 15.21 -12.85 21.16
CA ARG A 631 15.70 -12.17 22.36
C ARG A 631 16.87 -12.89 22.99
N GLU A 632 16.86 -14.22 23.06
CA GLU A 632 17.98 -15.02 23.57
C GLU A 632 19.21 -14.94 22.65
N ALA A 633 19.02 -15.09 21.33
CA ALA A 633 20.09 -15.00 20.34
C ALA A 633 20.81 -13.64 20.36
N VAL A 634 20.07 -12.54 20.56
CA VAL A 634 20.61 -11.16 20.57
C VAL A 634 21.09 -10.72 21.95
N ALA A 635 20.51 -11.22 23.05
CA ALA A 635 20.93 -10.84 24.42
C ALA A 635 22.25 -11.47 24.87
N SER A 636 22.74 -12.50 24.18
CA SER A 636 24.03 -13.14 24.50
C SER A 636 25.21 -12.17 24.30
N PRO A 637 25.92 -11.75 25.37
CA PRO A 637 26.99 -10.76 25.28
C PRO A 637 28.17 -11.32 24.48
N THR A 638 28.60 -10.60 23.45
CA THR A 638 29.63 -11.05 22.51
C THR A 638 31.05 -10.93 23.09
N THR A 639 31.40 -11.85 23.98
CA THR A 639 32.81 -12.16 24.24
C THR A 639 33.43 -12.79 22.99
N HIS A 640 34.47 -12.16 22.45
CA HIS A 640 35.16 -12.48 21.19
C HIS A 640 34.37 -12.19 19.90
N LEU A 641 34.59 -10.97 19.37
CA LEU A 641 34.38 -10.64 17.96
C LEU A 641 35.59 -9.86 17.37
N ASP A 642 36.79 -10.28 17.79
CA ASP A 642 38.11 -9.81 17.31
C ASP A 642 38.93 -10.96 16.65
N VAL A 643 38.24 -12.02 16.21
CA VAL A 643 38.83 -13.09 15.39
C VAL A 643 38.28 -12.92 13.98
N PRO A 644 39.12 -12.72 12.96
CA PRO A 644 38.69 -12.77 11.57
C PRO A 644 38.04 -14.13 11.29
N LEU A 645 36.77 -14.14 10.90
CA LEU A 645 36.10 -15.34 10.42
C LEU A 645 36.72 -15.73 9.08
N GLU A 646 37.71 -16.62 9.10
CA GLU A 646 38.23 -17.27 7.89
C GLU A 646 37.06 -17.94 7.17
N VAL A 647 36.71 -17.43 5.98
CA VAL A 647 35.78 -18.11 5.07
C VAL A 647 36.38 -19.49 4.79
N PRO A 648 35.71 -20.60 5.16
CA PRO A 648 36.25 -21.92 4.93
C PRO A 648 36.62 -22.09 3.47
N GLU A 649 37.87 -22.48 3.21
CA GLU A 649 38.48 -22.53 1.87
C GLU A 649 37.70 -23.41 0.86
N MET A 650 36.76 -24.22 1.36
CA MET A 650 35.80 -25.03 0.61
C MET A 650 34.68 -24.22 -0.05
N LEU A 651 34.21 -23.10 0.54
CA LEU A 651 33.17 -22.25 -0.05
C LEU A 651 33.68 -21.49 -1.27
N ALA A 652 34.85 -20.85 -1.17
CA ALA A 652 35.50 -20.22 -2.32
C ALA A 652 35.78 -21.22 -3.47
N LYS A 653 36.03 -22.50 -3.15
CA LYS A 653 36.17 -23.57 -4.13
C LYS A 653 34.83 -24.00 -4.74
N LEU A 654 33.71 -23.88 -4.02
CA LEU A 654 32.37 -24.14 -4.55
C LEU A 654 31.92 -23.03 -5.51
N ASP A 655 32.16 -21.76 -5.21
CA ASP A 655 31.85 -20.66 -6.14
C ASP A 655 32.64 -20.77 -7.45
N VAL A 656 33.95 -21.06 -7.34
CA VAL A 656 34.81 -21.31 -8.52
C VAL A 656 34.36 -22.53 -9.31
N LEU A 657 33.87 -23.60 -8.65
CA LEU A 657 33.31 -24.78 -9.33
C LEU A 657 31.94 -24.49 -9.98
N ALA A 658 31.09 -23.67 -9.35
CA ALA A 658 29.81 -23.25 -9.90
C ALA A 658 30.01 -22.39 -11.16
N GLN A 659 30.89 -21.39 -11.08
CA GLN A 659 31.30 -20.56 -12.23
C GLN A 659 31.92 -21.40 -13.34
N ARG A 660 32.81 -22.37 -13.01
CA ARG A 660 33.36 -23.30 -14.01
C ARG A 660 32.27 -24.11 -14.70
N LYS A 661 31.34 -24.67 -13.94
CA LYS A 661 30.28 -25.50 -14.49
C LYS A 661 29.26 -24.70 -15.31
N GLN A 662 29.04 -23.43 -14.94
CA GLN A 662 28.22 -22.50 -15.71
C GLN A 662 28.91 -22.07 -17.01
N GLN A 663 30.24 -21.89 -17.01
CA GLN A 663 31.03 -21.69 -18.22
C GLN A 663 31.05 -22.95 -19.10
N GLU A 664 31.29 -24.13 -18.53
CA GLU A 664 31.24 -25.42 -19.24
C GLU A 664 29.87 -25.65 -19.88
N GLN A 665 28.77 -25.26 -19.21
CA GLN A 665 27.42 -25.30 -19.75
C GLN A 665 27.27 -24.36 -20.96
N LEU A 666 27.67 -23.09 -20.83
CA LEU A 666 27.68 -22.11 -21.92
C LEU A 666 28.56 -22.55 -23.11
N ASP A 667 29.70 -23.20 -22.84
CA ASP A 667 30.60 -23.72 -23.87
C ASP A 667 29.97 -24.93 -24.59
N THR A 668 29.25 -25.82 -23.88
CA THR A 668 28.47 -26.88 -24.53
C THR A 668 27.27 -26.35 -25.31
N ASP A 669 26.59 -25.32 -24.82
CA ASP A 669 25.43 -24.74 -25.51
C ASP A 669 25.90 -24.05 -26.80
N ASN A 670 27.00 -23.28 -26.77
CA ASN A 670 27.65 -22.71 -27.95
C ASN A 670 28.14 -23.78 -28.94
N ALA A 671 28.73 -24.89 -28.45
CA ALA A 671 29.14 -26.02 -29.32
C ALA A 671 27.94 -26.75 -29.95
N SER A 672 26.78 -26.79 -29.27
CA SER A 672 25.54 -27.32 -29.84
C SER A 672 25.02 -26.43 -30.98
N VAL A 673 25.14 -25.10 -30.84
CA VAL A 673 24.78 -24.15 -31.90
C VAL A 673 25.72 -24.29 -33.11
N SER A 674 27.04 -24.40 -32.91
CA SER A 674 27.97 -24.57 -34.04
C SER A 674 27.72 -25.88 -34.80
N THR A 675 27.54 -27.00 -34.09
CA THR A 675 27.21 -28.28 -34.73
C THR A 675 25.83 -28.30 -35.40
N SER A 676 24.88 -27.47 -34.95
CA SER A 676 23.59 -27.31 -35.64
C SER A 676 23.73 -26.63 -37.01
N LEU A 677 24.60 -25.62 -37.13
CA LEU A 677 24.86 -24.89 -38.37
C LEU A 677 25.56 -25.77 -39.42
N ASP A 678 26.60 -26.49 -39.02
CA ASP A 678 27.29 -27.46 -39.89
C ASP A 678 26.31 -28.56 -40.37
N SER A 679 25.40 -29.02 -39.49
CA SER A 679 24.39 -30.04 -39.84
C SER A 679 23.32 -29.59 -40.83
N GLN A 680 23.18 -28.27 -41.06
CA GLN A 680 22.36 -27.72 -42.14
C GLN A 680 23.18 -27.56 -43.43
N ALA A 681 24.44 -27.16 -43.35
CA ALA A 681 25.32 -27.00 -44.51
C ALA A 681 25.56 -28.31 -45.28
N GLU A 682 25.70 -29.46 -44.60
CA GLU A 682 25.92 -30.75 -45.27
C GLU A 682 24.64 -31.37 -45.90
N ARG A 683 23.45 -30.80 -45.67
CA ARG A 683 22.17 -31.41 -46.10
C ARG A 683 21.68 -31.06 -47.50
N GLU A 684 22.25 -30.07 -48.17
CA GLU A 684 21.87 -29.72 -49.56
C GLU A 684 22.76 -30.39 -50.64
N LEU A 685 23.81 -31.13 -50.26
CA LEU A 685 24.88 -31.52 -51.19
C LEU A 685 25.09 -33.04 -51.40
N ALA A 686 24.07 -33.87 -51.16
CA ALA A 686 24.16 -35.34 -51.29
C ALA A 686 22.97 -36.03 -52.00
N GLY A 687 22.32 -35.35 -52.95
CA GLY A 687 21.23 -35.93 -53.73
C GLY A 687 21.68 -36.80 -54.91
N ASN A 688 22.11 -38.05 -54.69
CA ASN A 688 22.07 -39.16 -55.68
C ASN A 688 22.65 -40.48 -55.12
N GLY A 689 22.08 -41.63 -55.52
CA GLY A 689 22.65 -42.97 -55.29
C GLY A 689 21.65 -43.98 -54.70
N ALA A 690 21.54 -45.17 -55.31
CA ALA A 690 20.50 -46.15 -54.98
C ALA A 690 21.04 -47.57 -54.73
N SER A 691 20.30 -48.34 -53.92
CA SER A 691 20.36 -49.80 -53.73
C SER A 691 21.62 -50.39 -53.06
N GLY A 692 21.51 -51.57 -52.42
CA GLY A 692 22.70 -52.34 -52.00
C GLY A 692 22.58 -53.20 -50.74
N LEU A 693 22.02 -54.40 -50.88
CA LEU A 693 22.03 -55.54 -49.95
C LEU A 693 23.28 -55.80 -49.07
N ALA A 694 23.01 -56.17 -47.80
CA ALA A 694 23.51 -57.38 -47.10
C ALA A 694 24.88 -57.47 -46.36
N GLN A 695 24.74 -57.88 -45.07
CA GLN A 695 25.48 -58.94 -44.33
C GLN A 695 26.87 -58.73 -43.66
N ARG A 696 26.89 -59.14 -42.37
CA ARG A 696 27.99 -59.77 -41.56
C ARG A 696 29.22 -58.94 -41.15
N GLY A 697 29.63 -59.04 -39.87
CA GLY A 697 30.91 -58.45 -39.41
C GLY A 697 31.27 -58.43 -37.91
N ALA A 698 30.94 -59.46 -37.11
CA ALA A 698 31.55 -59.65 -35.76
C ALA A 698 32.90 -60.41 -35.91
N PRO A 699 33.90 -60.38 -34.96
CA PRO A 699 33.68 -60.35 -33.51
C PRO A 699 34.72 -59.62 -32.59
N SER A 700 34.43 -59.70 -31.28
CA SER A 700 35.13 -59.22 -30.08
C SER A 700 36.61 -59.59 -29.84
N ARG A 701 37.33 -58.75 -29.07
CA ARG A 701 38.26 -59.07 -27.92
C ARG A 701 38.95 -57.76 -27.42
N LEU A 702 39.38 -57.55 -26.17
CA LEU A 702 39.41 -58.34 -24.91
C LEU A 702 38.94 -57.49 -23.69
N ARG A 703 38.61 -58.15 -22.56
CA ARG A 703 38.74 -57.61 -21.18
C ARG A 703 39.21 -58.72 -20.22
N ASN A 704 40.13 -58.38 -19.32
CA ASN A 704 40.63 -59.07 -18.10
C ASN A 704 41.64 -58.07 -17.45
N TRP A 705 42.00 -58.00 -16.17
CA TRP A 705 41.67 -58.59 -14.84
C TRP A 705 42.33 -57.64 -13.79
N SER A 706 42.17 -57.63 -12.47
CA SER A 706 41.36 -58.29 -11.41
C SER A 706 41.53 -57.42 -10.13
N GLY A 707 40.83 -57.52 -8.99
CA GLY A 707 39.85 -58.50 -8.50
C GLY A 707 40.33 -59.19 -7.20
N LYS A 708 39.84 -58.78 -6.02
CA LYS A 708 39.87 -59.58 -4.78
C LYS A 708 38.99 -59.02 -3.65
N LEU A 709 38.67 -59.91 -2.69
CA LEU A 709 37.89 -59.74 -1.45
C LEU A 709 36.38 -59.43 -1.65
N GLY A 710 35.46 -60.21 -1.08
CA GLY A 710 35.68 -61.46 -0.34
C GLY A 710 34.41 -62.24 -0.02
N SER A 711 34.56 -63.50 0.39
CA SER A 711 33.46 -64.36 0.84
C SER A 711 33.93 -65.45 1.81
N HIS A 712 33.13 -65.68 2.86
CA HIS A 712 33.12 -66.84 3.77
C HIS A 712 31.85 -66.71 4.64
N ILE A 713 31.26 -67.76 5.24
CA ILE A 713 30.86 -69.12 4.80
C ILE A 713 30.00 -69.70 5.95
N THR A 714 29.12 -70.69 5.70
CA THR A 714 28.19 -71.35 6.68
C THR A 714 27.12 -70.43 7.32
N GLN A 715 25.82 -70.72 7.44
CA GLN A 715 24.97 -71.93 7.37
C GLN A 715 24.87 -72.76 8.68
N LEU A 716 23.65 -73.29 8.96
CA LEU A 716 23.22 -74.18 10.07
C LEU A 716 22.87 -73.44 11.39
N ARG A 717 21.87 -73.82 12.21
CA ARG A 717 20.74 -74.79 12.09
C ARG A 717 19.68 -74.55 13.21
N GLY A 718 18.49 -75.19 13.13
CA GLY A 718 17.56 -75.34 14.26
C GLY A 718 16.14 -74.77 14.04
N THR A 719 15.31 -75.22 13.09
CA THR A 719 14.46 -76.43 13.18
C THR A 719 13.82 -76.71 14.54
N LEU A 720 12.54 -76.33 14.70
CA LEU A 720 11.52 -77.15 15.38
C LEU A 720 10.11 -76.78 14.85
N SER A 721 9.16 -77.68 15.08
CA SER A 721 7.73 -77.66 14.68
C SER A 721 6.93 -78.21 15.91
N PRO A 722 5.61 -78.46 15.91
CA PRO A 722 4.54 -78.18 14.92
C PRO A 722 3.22 -77.63 15.56
N ASN A 723 2.11 -77.68 14.79
CA ASN A 723 0.69 -77.74 15.23
C ASN A 723 0.07 -76.47 15.88
N ALA A 724 -1.17 -76.04 15.59
CA ALA A 724 -2.18 -76.39 14.57
C ALA A 724 -3.16 -75.17 14.45
N ASP A 725 -4.35 -75.13 13.82
CA ASP A 725 -5.26 -76.06 13.12
C ASP A 725 -6.25 -75.17 12.26
N ASN A 726 -6.99 -75.57 11.21
CA ASN A 726 -7.11 -76.82 10.46
C ASN A 726 -7.64 -76.59 9.00
N VAL A 727 -7.61 -77.66 8.21
CA VAL A 727 -8.41 -78.14 7.03
C VAL A 727 -9.74 -77.41 6.65
N SER A 728 -10.17 -77.27 5.37
CA SER A 728 -9.96 -78.11 4.17
C SER A 728 -9.96 -77.40 2.77
N ASN A 729 -9.11 -77.86 1.84
CA ASN A 729 -9.39 -78.44 0.48
C ASN A 729 -10.61 -77.95 -0.38
N VAL A 730 -10.61 -77.89 -1.74
CA VAL A 730 -9.62 -78.30 -2.78
C VAL A 730 -9.92 -77.69 -4.19
N THR A 731 -8.88 -77.61 -5.03
CA THR A 731 -8.71 -77.29 -6.48
C THR A 731 -9.88 -77.15 -7.50
N THR A 732 -9.60 -76.38 -8.57
CA THR A 732 -9.82 -76.68 -10.01
C THR A 732 -10.68 -75.68 -10.83
N THR A 733 -10.10 -75.25 -11.96
CA THR A 733 -10.70 -74.41 -13.02
C THR A 733 -11.54 -75.22 -14.01
N ILE A 734 -12.69 -74.71 -14.50
CA ILE A 734 -13.17 -74.86 -15.90
C ILE A 734 -14.46 -74.06 -16.20
N ARG A 735 -14.69 -73.75 -17.49
CA ARG A 735 -15.92 -73.17 -18.06
C ARG A 735 -17.05 -74.21 -18.24
N GLY A 736 -18.30 -73.79 -18.07
CA GLY A 736 -19.46 -74.42 -18.73
C GLY A 736 -20.78 -73.99 -18.06
N LEU A 737 -21.79 -73.40 -18.71
CA LEU A 737 -22.49 -73.66 -19.99
C LEU A 737 -23.27 -74.99 -20.04
N PHE A 738 -24.39 -74.91 -20.78
CA PHE A 738 -25.38 -75.95 -21.06
C PHE A 738 -26.39 -76.22 -19.91
N GLN A 739 -27.65 -76.64 -20.19
CA GLN A 739 -28.22 -77.07 -21.47
C GLN A 739 -29.76 -76.88 -21.57
N ARG A 740 -30.25 -76.77 -22.82
CA ARG A 740 -31.62 -77.09 -23.31
C ARG A 740 -32.80 -76.29 -22.70
N GLN A 741 -33.52 -75.49 -23.48
CA GLN A 741 -34.51 -75.87 -24.53
C GLN A 741 -35.82 -76.43 -23.96
N GLY A 742 -36.92 -75.83 -24.40
CA GLY A 742 -38.28 -76.03 -23.89
C GLY A 742 -38.78 -74.75 -23.19
N SER A 743 -39.95 -74.21 -23.50
CA SER A 743 -40.87 -74.48 -24.61
C SER A 743 -41.71 -73.22 -24.85
N GLY A 744 -42.10 -72.92 -26.09
CA GLY A 744 -42.75 -71.65 -26.42
C GLY A 744 -44.26 -71.60 -26.12
N SER A 745 -44.73 -70.44 -25.69
CA SER A 745 -46.11 -69.97 -25.86
C SER A 745 -46.17 -68.43 -25.83
N ASN A 746 -46.69 -67.82 -26.90
CA ASN A 746 -47.11 -66.40 -27.04
C ASN A 746 -46.03 -65.31 -26.78
N GLY A 747 -45.66 -64.41 -27.70
CA GLY A 747 -46.21 -64.05 -29.02
C GLY A 747 -47.41 -63.08 -28.90
N ASN A 748 -47.51 -61.94 -29.60
CA ASN A 748 -46.73 -61.32 -30.69
C ASN A 748 -46.76 -59.77 -30.53
N LEU A 749 -45.82 -58.91 -30.96
CA LEU A 749 -45.12 -58.72 -32.27
C LEU A 749 -46.05 -58.19 -33.39
N PRO A 750 -45.59 -57.43 -34.43
CA PRO A 750 -44.23 -56.91 -34.71
C PRO A 750 -44.13 -55.46 -35.35
N THR A 751 -42.90 -55.05 -35.72
CA THR A 751 -42.49 -54.28 -36.94
C THR A 751 -42.95 -52.84 -37.25
N SER A 752 -41.98 -52.04 -37.71
CA SER A 752 -42.06 -51.24 -38.95
C SER A 752 -41.30 -52.01 -40.05
N PRO A 753 -41.67 -51.97 -41.37
CA PRO A 753 -41.75 -50.71 -42.15
C PRO A 753 -42.82 -50.60 -43.29
N THR A 754 -43.05 -49.35 -43.73
CA THR A 754 -43.42 -48.88 -45.11
C THR A 754 -44.75 -49.24 -45.82
N LEU A 755 -45.43 -48.17 -46.31
CA LEU A 755 -46.34 -48.07 -47.48
C LEU A 755 -47.81 -48.58 -47.32
N PRO A 756 -48.79 -48.21 -48.19
CA PRO A 756 -49.34 -46.83 -48.26
C PRO A 756 -50.88 -46.70 -48.53
N SER A 757 -51.58 -45.75 -47.89
CA SER A 757 -52.81 -45.13 -48.45
C SER A 757 -53.25 -43.83 -47.72
N SER A 758 -53.97 -42.98 -48.46
CA SER A 758 -54.61 -41.69 -48.09
C SER A 758 -56.13 -41.89 -47.82
N PRO A 759 -56.98 -40.89 -47.44
CA PRO A 759 -56.81 -39.41 -47.51
C PRO A 759 -57.32 -38.61 -46.28
N GLU A 760 -57.56 -37.29 -46.48
CA GLU A 760 -58.36 -36.35 -45.65
C GLU A 760 -57.82 -36.00 -44.24
N GLU A 761 -57.75 -34.75 -43.76
CA GLU A 761 -57.90 -33.37 -44.30
C GLU A 761 -56.93 -32.45 -43.50
N SER A 762 -56.47 -31.28 -43.94
CA SER A 762 -56.33 -30.69 -45.27
C SER A 762 -55.03 -29.84 -45.27
N ARG A 763 -54.52 -29.41 -46.44
CA ARG A 763 -53.13 -28.96 -46.59
C ARG A 763 -52.98 -28.05 -47.81
N ARG A 764 -51.86 -27.29 -47.88
CA ARG A 764 -51.23 -26.81 -49.14
C ARG A 764 -52.05 -25.75 -49.93
N ASP A 765 -51.55 -25.09 -50.98
CA ASP A 765 -50.20 -24.93 -51.56
C ASP A 765 -50.08 -23.49 -52.18
N PRO A 766 -48.97 -23.07 -52.82
CA PRO A 766 -48.75 -21.66 -53.19
C PRO A 766 -49.20 -21.25 -54.62
N ALA A 767 -49.04 -19.95 -54.88
CA ALA A 767 -48.78 -19.30 -56.18
C ALA A 767 -49.94 -18.85 -57.12
N ALA A 768 -49.76 -17.60 -57.60
CA ALA A 768 -50.15 -17.06 -58.91
C ALA A 768 -51.62 -16.70 -59.26
N ALA A 769 -51.95 -15.44 -58.94
CA ALA A 769 -52.30 -14.38 -59.92
C ALA A 769 -53.75 -14.12 -60.41
N ARG A 770 -53.98 -12.83 -60.72
CA ARG A 770 -55.06 -12.17 -61.52
C ARG A 770 -56.49 -12.09 -60.95
N GLY A 771 -56.87 -10.88 -60.55
CA GLY A 771 -57.60 -10.01 -61.50
C GLY A 771 -59.00 -9.49 -61.12
N SER A 772 -59.11 -8.16 -60.89
CA SER A 772 -60.32 -7.30 -61.01
C SER A 772 -61.53 -7.55 -60.08
N ALA A 773 -62.41 -6.58 -59.78
CA ALA A 773 -62.29 -5.11 -59.70
C ALA A 773 -63.56 -4.50 -59.06
N ASN A 774 -63.44 -3.45 -58.22
CA ASN A 774 -64.18 -2.17 -58.28
C ASN A 774 -64.15 -1.35 -56.97
N SER A 775 -64.16 -0.01 -57.13
CA SER A 775 -64.69 1.07 -56.24
C SER A 775 -64.51 1.04 -54.70
N SER A 776 -64.15 2.13 -54.01
CA SER A 776 -63.81 3.50 -54.46
C SER A 776 -63.31 4.43 -53.32
N GLN A 777 -62.37 5.34 -53.64
CA GLN A 777 -61.98 6.60 -52.94
C GLN A 777 -61.30 6.48 -51.53
N GLY A 778 -60.29 7.28 -51.18
CA GLY A 778 -59.51 8.25 -51.98
C GLY A 778 -58.38 9.01 -51.22
N SER A 779 -57.39 9.57 -51.95
CA SER A 779 -56.26 10.47 -51.53
C SER A 779 -55.27 9.97 -50.45
N ALA A 780 -53.91 9.93 -50.56
CA ALA A 780 -52.84 10.68 -51.28
C ALA A 780 -52.31 11.94 -50.53
N PRO A 781 -51.03 12.40 -50.68
CA PRO A 781 -50.01 12.03 -51.69
C PRO A 781 -48.49 11.88 -51.24
N LYS A 782 -47.73 11.01 -51.97
CA LYS A 782 -46.41 11.22 -52.69
C LYS A 782 -45.07 11.58 -51.98
N THR A 783 -43.82 11.41 -52.53
CA THR A 783 -43.02 10.47 -53.43
C THR A 783 -41.70 11.21 -53.86
N ARG A 784 -40.55 10.69 -54.34
CA ARG A 784 -39.94 9.37 -54.76
C ARG A 784 -38.37 9.55 -54.89
N THR A 785 -37.45 8.72 -54.35
CA THR A 785 -36.70 7.53 -54.88
C THR A 785 -35.60 7.67 -55.98
N GLY A 786 -34.48 6.91 -55.82
CA GLY A 786 -33.72 6.22 -56.91
C GLY A 786 -32.18 6.13 -56.70
N GLY A 787 -31.45 5.02 -56.96
CA GLY A 787 -31.86 3.61 -57.19
C GLY A 787 -30.77 2.66 -57.79
N GLN A 788 -30.78 1.36 -57.40
CA GLN A 788 -30.21 0.14 -58.06
C GLN A 788 -28.66 -0.09 -58.03
N GLN A 789 -28.08 -1.23 -57.57
CA GLN A 789 -28.12 -2.70 -57.93
C GLN A 789 -27.10 -3.10 -59.05
N LEU A 790 -26.41 -4.27 -59.12
CA LEU A 790 -26.25 -5.50 -58.29
C LEU A 790 -25.09 -6.41 -58.84
N LEU A 791 -24.55 -7.37 -58.03
CA LEU A 791 -23.79 -8.61 -58.41
C LEU A 791 -22.40 -8.45 -59.12
N SER A 792 -21.47 -9.43 -59.24
CA SER A 792 -21.10 -10.65 -58.44
C SER A 792 -19.80 -11.31 -58.99
N GLU A 793 -18.97 -11.93 -58.12
CA GLU A 793 -17.96 -13.01 -58.35
C GLU A 793 -17.00 -13.04 -59.57
N GLY A 794 -15.72 -13.43 -59.36
CA GLY A 794 -14.90 -14.08 -60.42
C GLY A 794 -13.39 -13.77 -60.47
N ASN A 795 -12.55 -14.80 -60.33
CA ASN A 795 -11.07 -14.77 -60.39
C ASN A 795 -10.43 -14.31 -61.73
N GLY A 796 -9.21 -13.76 -61.66
CA GLY A 796 -8.04 -14.44 -62.27
C GLY A 796 -7.20 -13.69 -63.34
N HIS A 797 -5.89 -13.57 -63.05
CA HIS A 797 -4.76 -13.21 -63.95
C HIS A 797 -4.78 -11.82 -64.65
N ALA A 798 -3.69 -11.35 -65.27
CA ALA A 798 -2.27 -11.16 -64.86
C ALA A 798 -1.40 -10.92 -66.11
N ASP A 799 -0.65 -9.81 -66.15
CA ASP A 799 0.57 -9.54 -66.96
C ASP A 799 1.15 -8.19 -66.42
N ALA A 800 2.45 -7.96 -66.19
CA ALA A 800 3.67 -8.12 -67.02
C ALA A 800 3.88 -6.96 -68.03
N ALA A 801 5.04 -6.31 -68.16
CA ALA A 801 6.35 -6.48 -67.48
C ALA A 801 7.27 -5.23 -67.58
N SER A 802 8.41 -5.31 -66.85
CA SER A 802 9.75 -4.72 -67.14
C SER A 802 9.98 -3.19 -67.01
N GLY A 803 11.15 -2.72 -66.53
CA GLY A 803 12.24 -3.45 -65.85
C GLY A 803 13.61 -2.73 -65.84
N LEU A 804 14.62 -3.40 -65.22
CA LEU A 804 16.08 -3.17 -65.33
C LEU A 804 16.64 -1.90 -64.60
N GLU A 805 17.86 -1.85 -64.04
CA GLU A 805 18.93 -2.87 -63.86
C GLU A 805 19.99 -2.50 -62.77
N THR A 806 20.72 -3.51 -62.25
CA THR A 806 22.02 -3.44 -61.49
C THR A 806 22.08 -2.68 -60.14
N GLY A 807 23.01 -2.96 -59.20
CA GLY A 807 23.94 -4.11 -59.09
C GLY A 807 25.12 -3.92 -58.09
N ALA A 808 25.57 -5.03 -57.47
CA ALA A 808 26.90 -5.30 -56.85
C ALA A 808 27.37 -4.64 -55.51
N GLU A 809 27.79 -5.54 -54.59
CA GLU A 809 29.03 -5.58 -53.78
C GLU A 809 29.47 -4.46 -52.78
N GLY A 810 29.39 -4.77 -51.47
CA GLY A 810 30.54 -5.08 -50.57
C GLY A 810 31.59 -4.01 -50.19
N GLY A 811 31.96 -3.90 -48.89
CA GLY A 811 33.15 -3.12 -48.50
C GLY A 811 33.37 -2.72 -47.01
N ILE A 812 33.68 -3.68 -46.13
CA ILE A 812 34.62 -3.63 -44.98
C ILE A 812 34.94 -2.25 -44.31
N CYS A 813 34.41 -2.05 -43.10
CA CYS A 813 35.09 -1.72 -41.81
C CYS A 813 36.07 -0.51 -41.62
N SER A 814 35.86 0.19 -40.49
CA SER A 814 36.87 0.51 -39.44
C SER A 814 37.27 1.98 -39.14
N THR A 815 37.69 2.18 -37.88
CA THR A 815 38.48 3.28 -37.26
C THR A 815 37.85 4.64 -36.88
N ALA A 816 37.76 4.82 -35.55
CA ALA A 816 38.38 5.89 -34.75
C ALA A 816 37.89 7.36 -34.77
N SER A 817 37.78 7.90 -33.55
CA SER A 817 37.82 9.32 -33.14
C SER A 817 39.26 9.90 -33.24
N PRO A 818 39.57 11.16 -32.85
CA PRO A 818 38.72 12.27 -32.34
C PRO A 818 39.01 13.64 -33.01
N GLY A 819 38.44 14.75 -32.49
CA GLY A 819 39.13 16.06 -32.51
C GLY A 819 38.36 17.31 -32.98
N SER A 820 37.71 18.00 -32.03
CA SER A 820 37.84 19.44 -31.71
C SER A 820 38.01 20.54 -32.79
N LEU A 821 37.27 21.66 -32.59
CA LEU A 821 37.53 23.05 -33.07
C LEU A 821 37.33 23.32 -34.58
N ALA A 822 37.01 24.54 -35.06
CA ALA A 822 36.37 25.74 -34.49
C ALA A 822 36.14 26.78 -35.64
N ALA A 823 35.31 27.81 -35.43
CA ALA A 823 35.18 29.02 -36.28
C ALA A 823 34.69 28.78 -37.73
N ASP A 824 34.21 29.76 -38.51
CA ASP A 824 33.61 31.08 -38.26
C ASP A 824 32.55 31.26 -39.37
N LEU A 825 31.31 31.72 -39.12
CA LEU A 825 30.90 33.13 -39.10
C LEU A 825 31.58 34.05 -40.14
N SER A 826 30.91 34.32 -41.26
CA SER A 826 30.55 35.70 -41.66
C SER A 826 29.52 35.77 -42.80
N ASP A 827 28.83 36.93 -42.86
CA ASP A 827 28.25 37.61 -44.03
C ASP A 827 27.00 37.04 -44.79
N LEU A 828 26.03 37.85 -45.24
CA LEU A 828 25.68 39.26 -44.96
C LEU A 828 24.20 39.59 -45.34
N GLN A 829 23.76 40.78 -44.89
CA GLN A 829 22.61 41.67 -45.23
C GLN A 829 22.01 41.64 -46.67
N ALA A 830 20.79 42.14 -46.99
CA ALA A 830 19.61 42.65 -46.22
C ALA A 830 18.39 42.96 -47.18
N GLU A 831 17.46 43.84 -46.75
CA GLU A 831 16.17 44.32 -47.33
C GLU A 831 14.94 43.40 -47.05
N GLU A 832 13.81 43.78 -46.40
CA GLU A 832 13.07 45.03 -46.03
C GLU A 832 11.84 45.36 -46.92
N VAL A 833 10.81 46.01 -46.34
CA VAL A 833 9.46 46.36 -46.90
C VAL A 833 8.51 45.13 -47.04
N GLY A 834 7.18 45.15 -46.83
CA GLY A 834 6.17 46.17 -46.43
C GLY A 834 4.94 46.15 -47.36
N ARG A 835 3.65 46.29 -46.97
CA ARG A 835 2.94 46.51 -45.68
C ARG A 835 1.48 45.97 -45.76
N ALA A 836 0.71 46.01 -44.67
CA ALA A 836 -0.73 45.68 -44.60
C ALA A 836 -1.64 46.65 -45.43
N PRO A 837 -2.93 46.33 -45.74
CA PRO A 837 -4.05 46.65 -44.80
C PRO A 837 -5.44 45.92 -44.90
N VAL A 838 -6.13 45.77 -43.74
CA VAL A 838 -7.56 46.17 -43.44
C VAL A 838 -8.84 45.40 -43.90
N SER A 839 -9.74 45.18 -42.90
CA SER A 839 -11.25 45.12 -42.88
C SER A 839 -12.10 43.85 -43.17
N GLY A 840 -13.22 43.72 -42.41
CA GLY A 840 -14.40 42.83 -42.62
C GLY A 840 -14.34 41.47 -41.89
N ASP A 841 -15.04 41.14 -40.79
CA ASP A 841 -16.23 41.65 -40.04
C ASP A 841 -17.62 41.05 -40.41
N GLU A 842 -18.55 41.02 -39.44
CA GLU A 842 -19.95 40.44 -39.45
C GLU A 842 -20.07 38.89 -39.48
N LEU A 843 -21.10 38.16 -38.98
CA LEU A 843 -22.30 38.31 -38.10
C LEU A 843 -22.79 36.86 -37.73
N ALA A 844 -23.77 36.47 -36.86
CA ALA A 844 -24.77 37.06 -35.93
C ALA A 844 -25.03 36.07 -34.74
N GLN A 845 -25.61 36.41 -33.57
CA GLN A 845 -27.05 36.41 -33.14
C GLN A 845 -27.83 35.10 -33.37
N GLN A 846 -28.68 34.56 -32.45
CA GLN A 846 -29.72 35.15 -31.58
C GLN A 846 -29.78 34.47 -30.18
N ALA A 847 -30.03 35.18 -29.06
CA ALA A 847 -31.31 35.46 -28.35
C ALA A 847 -32.01 34.23 -27.67
N SER A 848 -32.72 34.36 -26.53
CA SER A 848 -33.28 35.54 -25.84
C SER A 848 -33.34 35.38 -24.30
N ALA A 849 -33.76 36.43 -23.58
CA ALA A 849 -33.71 36.56 -22.11
C ALA A 849 -35.10 36.66 -21.43
N VAL A 850 -35.13 36.44 -20.10
CA VAL A 850 -36.20 36.65 -19.09
C VAL A 850 -35.52 36.46 -17.72
N LEU A 851 -35.78 37.12 -16.58
CA LEU A 851 -36.42 38.38 -16.09
C LEU A 851 -35.90 38.55 -14.62
N GLU A 852 -35.86 39.69 -13.92
CA GLU A 852 -36.15 41.13 -14.15
C GLU A 852 -35.31 41.95 -13.12
N SER A 853 -35.25 43.29 -13.23
CA SER A 853 -35.06 44.17 -12.06
C SER A 853 -35.82 45.49 -12.24
N THR A 854 -36.41 46.03 -11.17
CA THR A 854 -37.15 47.30 -11.17
C THR A 854 -36.40 48.41 -10.42
N SER A 855 -36.58 49.66 -10.86
CA SER A 855 -35.78 50.82 -10.45
C SER A 855 -36.56 52.15 -10.56
N LEU A 856 -35.87 53.30 -10.41
CA LEU A 856 -36.30 54.71 -10.60
C LEU A 856 -36.84 55.46 -9.35
N PRO A 857 -36.79 56.83 -9.30
CA PRO A 857 -35.69 57.71 -9.77
C PRO A 857 -35.46 59.02 -8.95
N ASN A 858 -34.41 59.79 -9.33
CA ASN A 858 -34.26 61.28 -9.21
C ASN A 858 -34.06 61.90 -7.79
N LYS A 859 -33.54 63.14 -7.60
CA LYS A 859 -33.23 64.28 -8.53
C LYS A 859 -32.10 65.21 -7.99
N GLU A 860 -31.58 66.07 -8.88
CA GLU A 860 -30.81 67.36 -8.77
C GLU A 860 -30.53 68.05 -7.39
N GLY A 861 -29.50 68.94 -7.29
CA GLY A 861 -29.27 69.74 -6.06
C GLY A 861 -28.40 71.02 -6.09
N THR A 862 -27.07 70.91 -6.21
CA THR A 862 -26.07 72.03 -6.41
C THR A 862 -25.82 73.07 -5.29
N VAL A 863 -24.57 73.60 -5.25
CA VAL A 863 -24.04 74.79 -4.51
C VAL A 863 -23.66 74.59 -3.03
N GLY A 864 -22.64 75.32 -2.54
CA GLY A 864 -22.12 75.25 -1.15
C GLY A 864 -21.49 76.57 -0.66
N GLY A 865 -20.88 76.55 0.54
CA GLY A 865 -20.20 77.72 1.14
C GLY A 865 -19.65 77.49 2.57
N LEU A 866 -18.61 78.26 2.93
CA LEU A 866 -18.09 78.54 4.29
C LEU A 866 -18.57 79.97 4.69
N PRO A 867 -18.35 80.58 5.90
CA PRO A 867 -17.41 80.24 7.00
C PRO A 867 -17.85 80.58 8.48
N PHE A 868 -16.88 80.56 9.42
CA PHE A 868 -16.68 81.36 10.67
C PHE A 868 -17.65 81.39 11.92
N ASP A 869 -17.01 81.17 13.09
CA ASP A 869 -17.09 81.80 14.45
C ASP A 869 -18.27 81.73 15.49
N ASP A 870 -17.94 81.09 16.64
CA ASP A 870 -17.81 81.59 18.04
C ASP A 870 -18.90 81.44 19.17
N SER A 871 -18.42 81.04 20.36
CA SER A 871 -18.93 81.15 21.77
C SER A 871 -20.13 80.30 22.28
N GLY A 872 -20.15 79.85 23.57
CA GLY A 872 -21.32 79.12 24.11
C GLY A 872 -21.49 78.62 25.59
N PHE A 873 -20.49 78.08 26.30
CA PHE A 873 -20.49 77.68 27.75
C PHE A 873 -21.43 76.56 28.34
N ARG A 874 -20.83 75.74 29.24
CA ARG A 874 -21.34 74.98 30.43
C ARG A 874 -21.64 73.45 30.38
N ASP A 875 -20.88 72.78 31.26
CA ASP A 875 -21.02 71.46 31.94
C ASP A 875 -22.37 71.16 32.64
N PRO A 876 -22.69 69.89 33.05
CA PRO A 876 -21.74 68.88 33.54
C PRO A 876 -21.95 67.39 33.16
N HIS A 877 -21.01 66.56 33.63
CA HIS A 877 -21.05 65.08 33.71
C HIS A 877 -21.01 64.32 32.38
N ALA A 878 -19.92 64.52 31.63
CA ALA A 878 -19.43 63.58 30.63
C ALA A 878 -18.37 62.62 31.22
N GLY A 879 -18.04 61.49 30.58
CA GLY A 879 -18.51 61.09 29.25
C GLY A 879 -18.56 59.58 29.01
N SER A 880 -19.68 59.15 28.42
CA SER A 880 -19.77 57.97 27.56
C SER A 880 -20.01 58.44 26.13
N GLN A 881 -18.97 58.43 25.29
CA GLN A 881 -18.97 58.56 23.82
C GLN A 881 -17.63 57.97 23.34
N ARG A 882 -17.51 57.04 22.39
CA ARG A 882 -18.35 56.54 21.28
C ARG A 882 -18.40 57.43 20.02
N SER A 883 -18.10 56.77 18.88
CA SER A 883 -18.20 57.17 17.46
C SER A 883 -17.26 58.25 16.87
N SER A 884 -16.52 57.80 15.84
CA SER A 884 -16.16 58.48 14.57
C SER A 884 -15.23 59.71 14.51
N ARG A 885 -14.25 59.62 13.59
CA ARG A 885 -13.61 60.71 12.81
C ARG A 885 -13.21 62.01 13.56
N PRO A 886 -12.04 62.03 14.23
CA PRO A 886 -11.42 63.27 14.70
C PRO A 886 -10.30 63.76 13.76
N SER A 887 -10.38 64.99 13.25
CA SER A 887 -9.33 65.62 12.44
C SER A 887 -8.53 66.66 13.23
N THR A 888 -7.20 66.53 13.19
CA THR A 888 -6.20 67.62 13.29
C THR A 888 -6.57 68.88 14.08
N ALA A 889 -6.01 69.02 15.29
CA ALA A 889 -5.75 70.32 15.90
C ALA A 889 -4.26 70.43 16.29
N ARG A 890 -3.64 71.55 15.95
CA ARG A 890 -2.22 71.84 16.19
C ARG A 890 -1.92 71.94 17.69
N SER A 891 -0.72 71.55 18.11
CA SER A 891 0.18 72.48 18.79
C SER A 891 1.60 71.92 18.89
N SER A 892 2.57 72.74 18.48
CA SER A 892 3.96 72.57 18.88
C SER A 892 4.08 72.93 20.37
N PRO A 893 4.79 72.15 21.20
CA PRO A 893 5.46 72.67 22.37
C PRO A 893 6.75 73.39 21.92
N GLU A 894 6.62 74.53 21.24
CA GLU A 894 7.75 75.44 21.07
C GLU A 894 8.13 76.02 22.44
N HIS A 895 9.23 75.50 23.00
CA HIS A 895 9.93 76.06 24.17
C HIS A 895 9.13 76.00 25.50
N GLY A 896 9.74 76.24 26.67
CA GLY A 896 11.17 76.39 26.98
C GLY A 896 11.86 75.04 27.21
N GLY A 897 13.03 74.85 26.59
CA GLY A 897 13.69 73.54 26.58
C GLY A 897 14.35 73.13 27.90
N GLN A 898 13.91 72.00 28.46
CA GLN A 898 14.65 71.16 29.41
C GLN A 898 13.96 69.79 29.53
N HIS A 899 14.46 68.77 28.82
CA HIS A 899 14.40 67.32 29.14
C HIS A 899 14.90 66.46 27.96
N GLN A 900 16.21 66.54 27.69
CA GLN A 900 16.90 65.77 26.65
C GLN A 900 17.17 64.31 27.12
N GLU A 901 16.16 63.62 27.67
CA GLU A 901 16.44 62.47 28.56
C GLU A 901 15.30 61.43 28.74
N ARG A 902 14.26 61.40 27.90
CA ARG A 902 13.11 60.46 28.08
C ARG A 902 12.72 59.53 26.92
N ASP A 903 13.24 59.72 25.71
CA ASP A 903 12.84 58.92 24.54
C ASP A 903 13.61 57.60 24.36
N ALA A 904 14.50 57.24 25.28
CA ALA A 904 15.37 56.06 25.20
C ALA A 904 14.69 54.71 25.54
N ALA A 905 13.35 54.67 25.63
CA ALA A 905 12.64 53.71 26.48
C ALA A 905 11.60 52.79 25.79
N LEU A 906 11.69 52.56 24.47
CA LEU A 906 10.72 51.71 23.72
C LEU A 906 11.34 50.88 22.56
N TRP A 907 12.65 50.74 22.49
CA TRP A 907 13.36 50.02 21.41
C TRP A 907 14.32 48.96 21.98
N PRO A 908 14.72 47.93 21.20
CA PRO A 908 15.87 47.10 21.56
C PRO A 908 17.12 47.98 21.72
N PRO A 909 17.90 47.84 22.81
CA PRO A 909 18.98 48.77 23.12
C PRO A 909 20.10 48.70 22.06
N GLY A 910 20.51 49.88 21.58
CA GLY A 910 21.47 50.05 20.49
C GLY A 910 20.90 49.84 19.08
N LEU A 911 19.65 49.36 18.93
CA LEU A 911 19.04 49.20 17.60
C LEU A 911 18.51 50.53 17.05
N ARG A 912 17.94 51.41 17.88
CA ARG A 912 17.44 52.73 17.44
C ARG A 912 18.54 53.63 16.87
N ASP A 913 19.76 53.51 17.40
CA ASP A 913 20.93 54.26 16.90
C ASP A 913 21.48 53.68 15.58
N ARG A 914 21.03 52.46 15.21
CA ARG A 914 21.48 51.68 14.05
C ARG A 914 20.44 51.51 12.93
N LEU A 915 19.15 51.70 13.19
CA LEU A 915 18.10 51.66 12.17
C LEU A 915 17.37 53.01 12.13
N PRO A 916 17.51 53.80 11.05
CA PRO A 916 16.79 55.06 10.91
C PRO A 916 15.28 54.83 10.73
N GLU A 917 14.46 55.76 11.22
CA GLU A 917 12.99 55.72 11.10
C GLU A 917 12.49 55.90 9.65
N HIS A 918 13.39 56.15 8.69
CA HIS A 918 13.16 56.24 7.26
C HIS A 918 14.26 55.48 6.50
N PRO A 919 13.96 54.85 5.34
CA PRO A 919 14.96 54.08 4.58
C PRO A 919 16.05 54.98 4.02
N THR A 920 17.30 54.50 4.07
CA THR A 920 18.47 55.20 3.52
C THR A 920 18.50 55.14 2.00
N HIS A 921 17.99 54.05 1.41
CA HIS A 921 17.71 53.95 -0.03
C HIS A 921 16.31 53.36 -0.29
N SER A 922 15.61 53.94 -1.27
CA SER A 922 14.31 53.50 -1.78
C SER A 922 14.46 53.23 -3.27
N ILE A 923 14.36 51.96 -3.68
CA ILE A 923 14.61 51.51 -5.06
C ILE A 923 13.31 50.91 -5.60
N VAL A 924 12.74 51.48 -6.66
CA VAL A 924 11.67 50.81 -7.41
C VAL A 924 12.32 49.72 -8.26
N ALA A 925 12.23 48.47 -7.82
CA ALA A 925 12.93 47.37 -8.45
C ALA A 925 12.23 46.95 -9.77
N GLN A 926 10.93 46.70 -9.73
CA GLN A 926 10.17 46.24 -10.90
C GLN A 926 8.74 46.79 -10.92
N GLN A 927 7.99 46.49 -11.99
CA GLN A 927 6.56 46.81 -12.08
C GLN A 927 5.77 45.62 -11.53
N GLY A 928 5.25 45.74 -10.30
CA GLY A 928 4.62 44.66 -9.54
C GLY A 928 5.54 44.06 -8.47
N ALA A 929 4.99 43.16 -7.67
CA ALA A 929 5.58 42.66 -6.44
C ALA A 929 7.03 42.15 -6.57
N VAL A 930 7.86 42.51 -5.58
CA VAL A 930 9.04 41.71 -5.20
C VAL A 930 8.51 40.56 -4.36
N ASN A 931 8.78 39.32 -4.80
CA ASN A 931 8.33 38.11 -4.10
C ASN A 931 9.44 37.57 -3.21
N ALA A 932 10.69 37.64 -3.67
CA ALA A 932 11.87 37.29 -2.89
C ALA A 932 13.04 38.25 -3.17
N ALA A 933 13.80 38.55 -2.12
CA ALA A 933 15.02 39.33 -2.18
C ALA A 933 16.07 38.70 -1.26
N ALA A 934 17.32 38.71 -1.71
CA ALA A 934 18.48 38.20 -0.99
C ALA A 934 19.66 39.13 -1.22
N ALA A 935 20.69 39.09 -0.38
CA ALA A 935 21.82 40.00 -0.51
C ALA A 935 23.15 39.31 -0.17
N ALA A 936 24.24 39.79 -0.77
CA ALA A 936 25.58 39.22 -0.62
C ALA A 936 26.66 40.29 -0.66
N LEU A 937 27.71 40.08 0.14
CA LEU A 937 28.94 40.87 0.08
C LEU A 937 29.82 40.33 -1.06
N THR A 938 30.10 41.17 -2.06
CA THR A 938 30.92 40.82 -3.23
C THR A 938 32.17 41.70 -3.31
N ALA A 939 33.09 41.40 -4.22
CA ALA A 939 34.29 42.22 -4.43
C ALA A 939 33.96 43.68 -4.84
N ASP A 940 32.84 43.89 -5.53
CA ASP A 940 32.31 45.20 -5.91
C ASP A 940 31.50 45.88 -4.78
N GLY A 941 31.56 45.33 -3.57
CA GLY A 941 30.79 45.75 -2.41
C GLY A 941 29.50 44.94 -2.20
N PRO A 942 28.65 45.37 -1.26
CA PRO A 942 27.41 44.68 -0.92
C PRO A 942 26.33 44.91 -2.00
N LEU A 943 25.78 43.81 -2.52
CA LEU A 943 24.77 43.77 -3.58
C LEU A 943 23.45 43.15 -3.09
N VAL A 944 22.32 43.68 -3.54
CA VAL A 944 20.97 43.08 -3.40
C VAL A 944 20.56 42.41 -4.70
N TYR A 945 19.98 41.24 -4.60
CA TYR A 945 19.38 40.45 -5.65
C TYR A 945 17.87 40.38 -5.39
N SER A 946 17.03 40.63 -6.39
CA SER A 946 15.57 40.63 -6.24
C SER A 946 14.86 39.99 -7.43
N VAL A 947 13.80 39.23 -7.15
CA VAL A 947 12.92 38.60 -8.14
C VAL A 947 11.44 38.84 -7.79
N GLY A 948 10.54 38.56 -8.72
CA GLY A 948 9.10 38.61 -8.45
C GLY A 948 8.26 38.62 -9.73
N GLN A 949 7.22 39.44 -9.75
CA GLN A 949 6.13 39.37 -10.73
C GLN A 949 6.55 39.49 -12.20
N THR A 950 7.71 40.10 -12.50
CA THR A 950 8.17 40.28 -13.90
C THR A 950 9.04 39.13 -14.44
N GLY A 951 9.26 38.06 -13.66
CA GLY A 951 10.12 36.92 -14.05
C GLY A 951 11.59 37.31 -14.28
N THR A 952 12.02 38.45 -13.71
CA THR A 952 13.30 39.10 -13.98
C THR A 952 14.11 39.25 -12.70
N LEU A 953 15.31 38.66 -12.67
CA LEU A 953 16.29 38.90 -11.62
C LEU A 953 16.96 40.25 -11.84
N LYS A 954 17.02 41.06 -10.79
CA LYS A 954 17.72 42.36 -10.79
C LYS A 954 18.74 42.41 -9.67
N ILE A 955 19.85 43.10 -9.94
CA ILE A 955 20.99 43.22 -9.03
C ILE A 955 21.28 44.71 -8.80
N TYR A 956 21.31 45.14 -7.55
CA TYR A 956 21.50 46.53 -7.11
C TYR A 956 22.72 46.65 -6.20
N SER A 957 23.44 47.77 -6.28
CA SER A 957 24.53 48.11 -5.36
C SER A 957 23.99 48.92 -4.18
N ILE A 958 24.14 48.40 -2.95
CA ILE A 958 23.64 49.05 -1.73
C ILE A 958 24.31 50.41 -1.51
N GLN A 959 25.60 50.53 -1.85
CA GLN A 959 26.38 51.76 -1.67
C GLN A 959 25.96 52.91 -2.61
N THR A 960 25.26 52.61 -3.70
CA THR A 960 24.92 53.60 -4.75
C THR A 960 23.42 53.71 -5.02
N GLY A 961 22.62 52.73 -4.61
CA GLY A 961 21.23 52.56 -5.00
C GLY A 961 21.01 52.21 -6.47
N ALA A 962 22.09 52.04 -7.26
CA ALA A 962 22.01 51.84 -8.70
C ALA A 962 21.79 50.38 -9.09
N GLN A 963 21.02 50.15 -10.17
CA GLN A 963 20.89 48.84 -10.80
C GLN A 963 22.20 48.49 -11.53
N VAL A 964 22.88 47.43 -11.09
CA VAL A 964 24.13 46.94 -11.68
C VAL A 964 23.83 46.00 -12.87
N ARG A 965 22.87 45.09 -12.70
CA ARG A 965 22.48 44.09 -13.72
C ARG A 965 20.97 43.81 -13.69
N SER A 966 20.46 43.28 -14.80
CA SER A 966 19.10 42.75 -14.93
C SER A 966 19.14 41.56 -15.88
N ALA A 967 18.43 40.47 -15.57
CA ALA A 967 18.36 39.25 -16.38
C ALA A 967 16.93 38.69 -16.34
N LYS A 968 16.29 38.58 -17.52
CA LYS A 968 15.01 37.88 -17.69
C LYS A 968 15.26 36.38 -17.52
N LEU A 969 14.51 35.72 -16.64
CA LEU A 969 14.65 34.29 -16.34
C LEU A 969 13.52 33.50 -17.00
N ALA A 970 12.29 33.83 -16.61
CA ALA A 970 11.05 33.20 -17.05
C ALA A 970 10.05 34.26 -17.53
N ASP A 971 9.05 33.87 -18.30
CA ASP A 971 7.92 34.75 -18.66
C ASP A 971 6.78 34.76 -17.63
N VAL A 972 6.80 33.83 -16.69
CA VAL A 972 5.95 33.80 -15.48
C VAL A 972 6.65 34.46 -14.29
N PRO A 973 5.94 34.75 -13.17
CA PRO A 973 6.55 35.26 -11.96
C PRO A 973 7.59 34.30 -11.37
N CYS A 974 8.64 34.88 -10.77
CA CYS A 974 9.51 34.15 -9.84
C CYS A 974 8.90 34.21 -8.43
N THR A 975 9.02 33.13 -7.68
CA THR A 975 8.48 32.95 -6.32
C THR A 975 9.56 33.19 -5.26
N CYS A 976 10.64 32.41 -5.34
CA CYS A 976 11.70 32.33 -4.33
C CYS A 976 13.10 32.58 -4.90
N LEU A 977 14.08 32.88 -4.03
CA LEU A 977 15.45 33.23 -4.41
C LEU A 977 16.46 32.77 -3.34
N ALA A 978 17.49 32.05 -3.74
CA ALA A 978 18.65 31.71 -2.91
C ALA A 978 19.96 32.15 -3.57
N LEU A 979 20.99 32.41 -2.76
CA LEU A 979 22.35 32.73 -3.22
C LEU A 979 23.32 31.63 -2.75
N MET A 980 24.06 31.06 -3.70
CA MET A 980 25.01 29.98 -3.48
C MET A 980 26.45 30.46 -3.76
N ASN A 981 27.34 30.30 -2.79
CA ASN A 981 28.76 30.61 -2.94
C ASN A 981 29.49 29.39 -3.52
N THR A 982 30.23 29.57 -4.61
CA THR A 982 31.06 28.50 -5.18
C THR A 982 32.36 28.34 -4.40
N CYS A 983 32.52 27.19 -3.74
CA CYS A 983 33.77 26.78 -3.11
C CYS A 983 34.85 26.47 -4.17
N GLY A 984 36.11 26.84 -3.89
CA GLY A 984 37.25 26.56 -4.78
C GLY A 984 38.15 27.78 -5.04
N ASP A 985 37.70 28.68 -5.92
CA ASP A 985 38.55 29.74 -6.48
C ASP A 985 38.27 31.14 -5.93
N ALA A 986 39.32 31.86 -5.55
CA ALA A 986 39.28 33.27 -5.17
C ALA A 986 39.09 34.24 -6.37
N LEU A 987 38.51 33.77 -7.49
CA LEU A 987 38.27 34.53 -8.71
C LEU A 987 36.78 34.61 -9.12
N SER A 988 35.87 33.84 -8.52
CA SER A 988 34.42 34.01 -8.75
C SER A 988 33.89 35.16 -7.90
N SER A 989 33.95 36.40 -8.41
CA SER A 989 33.63 37.62 -7.67
C SER A 989 32.17 37.76 -7.20
N HIS A 990 31.25 36.91 -7.68
CA HIS A 990 29.82 36.96 -7.33
C HIS A 990 29.22 35.55 -7.14
N PRO A 991 28.26 35.38 -6.21
CA PRO A 991 27.54 34.13 -6.02
C PRO A 991 26.67 33.76 -7.23
N ILE A 992 26.29 32.49 -7.28
CA ILE A 992 25.23 31.99 -8.16
C ILE A 992 23.88 32.29 -7.50
N ALA A 993 23.00 32.99 -8.22
CA ALA A 993 21.63 33.24 -7.81
C ALA A 993 20.70 32.19 -8.44
N LEU A 994 19.93 31.51 -7.59
CA LEU A 994 18.98 30.46 -7.93
C LEU A 994 17.56 30.97 -7.66
N ALA A 995 16.70 31.01 -8.67
CA ALA A 995 15.32 31.49 -8.54
C ALA A 995 14.32 30.40 -8.93
N GLY A 996 13.31 30.19 -8.09
CA GLY A 996 12.15 29.33 -8.41
C GLY A 996 11.05 30.12 -9.13
N CYS A 997 10.25 29.41 -9.93
CA CYS A 997 9.23 29.99 -10.80
C CYS A 997 7.90 29.20 -10.79
N TYR A 998 6.85 29.85 -11.28
CA TYR A 998 5.51 29.29 -11.53
C TYR A 998 5.43 28.32 -12.73
N ASP A 999 6.53 28.08 -13.44
CA ASP A 999 6.67 27.10 -14.54
C ASP A 999 7.41 25.83 -14.08
N ASN A 1000 7.45 25.64 -12.76
CA ASN A 1000 8.07 24.54 -12.02
C ASN A 1000 9.59 24.42 -12.23
N GLN A 1001 10.22 25.39 -12.90
CA GLN A 1001 11.67 25.44 -13.10
C GLN A 1001 12.39 26.11 -11.93
N VAL A 1002 13.66 25.76 -11.78
CA VAL A 1002 14.65 26.56 -11.07
C VAL A 1002 15.67 27.11 -12.09
N TYR A 1003 15.88 28.42 -12.06
CA TYR A 1003 16.79 29.15 -12.93
C TYR A 1003 18.07 29.53 -12.19
N ALA A 1004 19.23 29.23 -12.78
CA ALA A 1004 20.53 29.55 -12.22
C ALA A 1004 21.24 30.64 -13.03
N THR A 1005 21.76 31.66 -12.33
CA THR A 1005 22.52 32.76 -12.96
C THR A 1005 23.75 33.15 -12.14
N GLN A 1006 24.75 33.76 -12.78
CA GLN A 1006 25.88 34.40 -12.09
C GLN A 1006 26.09 35.81 -12.65
N HIS A 1007 26.04 36.82 -11.80
CA HIS A 1007 26.14 38.25 -12.18
C HIS A 1007 25.21 38.65 -13.37
N GLY A 1008 24.00 38.08 -13.43
CA GLY A 1008 23.03 38.32 -14.50
C GLY A 1008 23.37 37.65 -15.85
N ARG A 1009 24.32 36.72 -15.90
CA ARG A 1009 24.45 35.76 -17.00
C ARG A 1009 23.68 34.49 -16.63
N SER A 1010 22.79 34.02 -17.50
CA SER A 1010 22.15 32.71 -17.31
C SER A 1010 23.17 31.57 -17.42
N LEU A 1011 23.12 30.64 -16.47
CA LEU A 1011 23.87 29.39 -16.50
C LEU A 1011 23.02 28.24 -17.07
N GLY A 1012 21.71 28.30 -16.85
CA GLY A 1012 20.71 27.33 -17.33
C GLY A 1012 19.49 27.27 -16.41
N SER A 1013 18.60 26.31 -16.67
CA SER A 1013 17.46 25.97 -15.81
C SER A 1013 17.25 24.46 -15.77
N PHE A 1014 16.44 23.99 -14.83
CA PHE A 1014 15.99 22.60 -14.75
C PHE A 1014 14.58 22.54 -14.14
N GLY A 1015 13.78 21.56 -14.56
CA GLY A 1015 12.49 21.26 -13.94
C GLY A 1015 12.72 20.61 -12.59
N ALA A 1016 12.25 21.25 -11.52
CA ALA A 1016 12.47 20.80 -10.16
C ALA A 1016 11.25 20.06 -9.59
N HIS A 1017 10.05 20.49 -9.97
CA HIS A 1017 8.78 20.08 -9.37
C HIS A 1017 7.69 19.94 -10.44
N ASP A 1018 6.51 19.49 -10.02
CA ASP A 1018 5.34 19.30 -10.88
C ASP A 1018 4.29 20.42 -10.74
N ASP A 1019 4.49 21.33 -9.77
CA ASP A 1019 3.81 22.62 -9.59
C ASP A 1019 4.85 23.70 -9.16
N ALA A 1020 4.40 24.95 -9.00
CA ALA A 1020 5.22 26.13 -8.72
C ALA A 1020 6.21 25.93 -7.56
N VAL A 1021 7.49 26.24 -7.79
CA VAL A 1021 8.56 26.07 -6.80
C VAL A 1021 8.43 27.15 -5.73
N SER A 1022 7.82 26.84 -4.59
CA SER A 1022 7.48 27.82 -3.54
C SER A 1022 8.71 28.31 -2.77
N CYS A 1023 9.68 27.44 -2.50
CA CYS A 1023 10.88 27.76 -1.73
C CYS A 1023 12.14 27.09 -2.29
N ILE A 1024 13.29 27.74 -2.11
CA ILE A 1024 14.60 27.21 -2.47
C ILE A 1024 15.67 27.64 -1.45
N LEU A 1025 16.57 26.73 -1.10
CA LEU A 1025 17.67 26.95 -0.16
C LEU A 1025 18.99 26.40 -0.72
N ALA A 1026 20.08 27.09 -0.40
CA ALA A 1026 21.45 26.68 -0.69
C ALA A 1026 22.28 26.71 0.61
N PRO A 1027 22.33 25.61 1.39
CA PRO A 1027 23.01 25.58 2.68
C PRO A 1027 24.52 25.84 2.55
N SER A 1028 25.02 26.83 3.29
CA SER A 1028 26.37 27.40 3.10
C SER A 1028 27.55 26.44 3.24
N ALA A 1029 27.34 25.27 3.87
CA ALA A 1029 28.35 24.25 4.12
C ALA A 1029 27.96 22.89 3.50
N ALA A 1030 27.29 22.90 2.34
CA ALA A 1030 26.82 21.70 1.66
C ALA A 1030 26.92 21.79 0.12
N ASP A 1031 27.35 20.69 -0.52
CA ASP A 1031 27.44 20.57 -1.99
C ASP A 1031 26.08 20.21 -2.65
N HIS A 1032 24.96 20.69 -2.09
CA HIS A 1032 23.61 20.44 -2.58
C HIS A 1032 22.68 21.63 -2.34
N ILE A 1033 21.59 21.69 -3.10
CA ILE A 1033 20.48 22.65 -2.91
C ILE A 1033 19.18 21.90 -2.59
N ILE A 1034 18.23 22.59 -1.97
CA ILE A 1034 16.94 22.04 -1.53
C ILE A 1034 15.83 22.91 -2.12
N SER A 1035 14.81 22.30 -2.73
CA SER A 1035 13.62 22.98 -3.26
C SER A 1035 12.34 22.36 -2.70
N ALA A 1036 11.31 23.20 -2.55
CA ALA A 1036 9.96 22.80 -2.17
C ALA A 1036 8.94 23.44 -3.11
N SER A 1037 7.74 22.86 -3.18
CA SER A 1037 6.69 23.28 -4.11
C SER A 1037 5.28 23.08 -3.52
N TRP A 1038 4.30 23.64 -4.22
CA TRP A 1038 2.89 23.32 -4.04
C TRP A 1038 2.51 21.91 -4.53
N ASP A 1039 3.41 21.19 -5.22
CA ASP A 1039 3.32 19.75 -5.49
C ASP A 1039 3.42 18.85 -4.23
N CYS A 1040 3.39 19.47 -3.04
CA CYS A 1040 3.48 18.86 -1.71
C CYS A 1040 4.81 18.14 -1.39
N SER A 1041 5.82 18.23 -2.26
CA SER A 1041 7.11 17.57 -2.09
C SER A 1041 8.26 18.51 -1.70
N VAL A 1042 9.32 17.93 -1.14
CA VAL A 1042 10.62 18.57 -0.96
C VAL A 1042 11.73 17.73 -1.58
N LYS A 1043 12.45 18.31 -2.54
CA LYS A 1043 13.43 17.64 -3.41
C LYS A 1043 14.83 18.26 -3.23
N THR A 1044 15.87 17.44 -3.28
CA THR A 1044 17.29 17.87 -3.14
C THR A 1044 18.09 17.58 -4.39
N TRP A 1045 19.12 18.39 -4.63
CA TRP A 1045 19.89 18.36 -5.88
C TRP A 1045 21.38 18.51 -5.58
N SER A 1046 22.16 17.47 -5.89
CA SER A 1046 23.63 17.49 -5.85
C SER A 1046 24.19 18.55 -6.79
N VAL A 1047 25.06 19.44 -6.29
CA VAL A 1047 25.78 20.46 -7.09
C VAL A 1047 27.25 20.08 -7.32
N ALA A 1048 27.75 19.05 -6.63
CA ALA A 1048 29.10 18.48 -6.81
C ALA A 1048 29.48 18.20 -8.29
N GLU A 1049 30.79 18.19 -8.56
CA GLU A 1049 31.38 18.12 -9.91
C GLU A 1049 30.73 17.05 -10.81
N GLY A 1050 30.27 17.48 -11.99
CA GLY A 1050 29.62 16.62 -12.98
C GLY A 1050 28.13 16.36 -12.76
N ARG A 1051 27.48 16.94 -11.72
CA ARG A 1051 26.03 16.78 -11.46
C ARG A 1051 25.21 18.07 -11.43
N ILE A 1052 25.81 19.20 -11.83
CA ILE A 1052 25.19 20.54 -11.84
C ILE A 1052 23.79 20.50 -12.49
N PRO A 1053 22.69 20.74 -11.74
CA PRO A 1053 21.32 20.54 -12.24
C PRO A 1053 20.97 21.37 -13.48
N TRP A 1054 21.41 22.64 -13.51
CA TRP A 1054 21.21 23.57 -14.64
C TRP A 1054 22.17 23.33 -15.81
N GLY A 1055 22.91 22.21 -15.85
CA GLY A 1055 23.92 21.90 -16.87
C GLY A 1055 23.39 21.51 -18.26
N GLY A 1056 22.09 21.63 -18.53
CA GLY A 1056 21.50 21.29 -19.84
C GLY A 1056 21.43 19.79 -20.15
N GLN A 1057 21.54 18.95 -19.13
CA GLN A 1057 21.18 17.52 -19.17
C GLN A 1057 19.97 17.29 -18.26
N PRO A 1058 19.11 16.28 -18.52
CA PRO A 1058 18.06 15.91 -17.59
C PRO A 1058 18.68 15.33 -16.31
N VAL A 1059 18.59 16.10 -15.21
CA VAL A 1059 19.07 15.70 -13.88
C VAL A 1059 17.88 15.37 -13.00
N MET A 1060 17.88 14.16 -12.43
CA MET A 1060 16.87 13.74 -11.44
C MET A 1060 17.22 14.29 -10.05
N ALA A 1061 16.20 14.48 -9.20
CA ALA A 1061 16.39 14.77 -7.78
C ALA A 1061 17.28 13.69 -7.12
N THR A 1062 18.18 14.13 -6.25
CA THR A 1062 19.14 13.28 -5.53
C THR A 1062 18.49 12.56 -4.35
N ALA A 1063 17.55 13.22 -3.69
CA ALA A 1063 16.63 12.66 -2.71
C ALA A 1063 15.36 13.51 -2.62
N GLU A 1064 14.24 12.83 -2.45
CA GLU A 1064 13.00 13.40 -1.91
C GLU A 1064 13.06 13.25 -0.38
N LEU A 1065 12.75 14.30 0.37
CA LEU A 1065 12.94 14.36 1.82
C LEU A 1065 11.65 14.13 2.62
N GLY A 1066 10.51 14.43 2.01
CA GLY A 1066 9.17 14.26 2.58
C GLY A 1066 8.08 14.63 1.59
N GLU A 1067 6.93 14.00 1.76
CA GLU A 1067 5.65 14.34 1.15
C GLU A 1067 4.78 14.97 2.25
N HIS A 1068 3.99 15.99 1.92
CA HIS A 1068 3.06 16.67 2.83
C HIS A 1068 1.60 16.49 2.38
N GLU A 1069 0.65 16.68 3.30
CA GLU A 1069 -0.80 16.61 2.96
C GLU A 1069 -1.31 17.88 2.24
N ALA A 1070 -0.51 18.95 2.23
CA ALA A 1070 -0.80 20.23 1.61
C ALA A 1070 0.48 20.88 1.07
N GLY A 1071 0.34 21.84 0.16
CA GLY A 1071 1.47 22.52 -0.50
C GLY A 1071 2.42 23.17 0.50
N VAL A 1072 3.72 23.10 0.23
CA VAL A 1072 4.73 23.74 1.09
C VAL A 1072 4.83 25.22 0.72
N TRP A 1073 4.77 26.12 1.70
CA TRP A 1073 4.84 27.57 1.49
C TRP A 1073 6.13 28.19 2.01
N ALA A 1074 6.67 27.70 3.13
CA ALA A 1074 7.91 28.19 3.73
C ALA A 1074 8.87 27.04 4.09
N MET A 1075 10.18 27.30 4.07
CA MET A 1075 11.22 26.30 4.36
C MET A 1075 12.49 26.95 4.92
N ALA A 1076 13.07 26.35 5.96
CA ALA A 1076 14.38 26.73 6.52
C ALA A 1076 15.25 25.48 6.76
N ALA A 1077 16.58 25.64 6.71
CA ALA A 1077 17.55 24.58 6.92
C ALA A 1077 18.66 25.01 7.88
N ASP A 1078 19.31 24.05 8.54
CA ASP A 1078 20.60 24.30 9.19
C ASP A 1078 21.72 24.54 8.16
N ALA A 1079 22.88 25.01 8.62
CA ALA A 1079 23.99 25.40 7.75
C ALA A 1079 24.52 24.26 6.83
N HIS A 1080 24.23 23.00 7.17
CA HIS A 1080 24.63 21.81 6.40
C HIS A 1080 23.50 21.17 5.57
N GLY A 1081 22.26 21.67 5.64
CA GLY A 1081 21.11 21.05 4.96
C GLY A 1081 20.73 19.67 5.51
N GLN A 1082 21.14 19.34 6.74
CA GLN A 1082 20.86 18.06 7.40
C GLN A 1082 19.59 18.10 8.24
N LEU A 1083 19.27 19.25 8.83
CA LEU A 1083 18.05 19.49 9.58
C LEU A 1083 17.22 20.54 8.86
N LEU A 1084 16.08 20.11 8.33
CA LEU A 1084 15.12 20.95 7.60
C LEU A 1084 13.88 21.19 8.46
N VAL A 1085 13.23 22.34 8.27
CA VAL A 1085 11.87 22.59 8.73
C VAL A 1085 11.04 23.18 7.59
N THR A 1086 9.85 22.65 7.38
CA THR A 1086 8.88 23.08 6.37
C THR A 1086 7.61 23.62 7.04
N GLY A 1087 6.94 24.55 6.36
CA GLY A 1087 5.64 25.09 6.74
C GLY A 1087 4.68 25.05 5.54
N THR A 1088 3.45 24.59 5.77
CA THR A 1088 2.48 24.24 4.72
C THR A 1088 1.27 25.18 4.68
N GLU A 1089 0.42 25.00 3.66
CA GLU A 1089 -0.79 25.81 3.42
C GLU A 1089 -1.84 25.69 4.53
N ASP A 1090 -1.93 24.54 5.19
CA ASP A 1090 -2.86 24.24 6.29
C ASP A 1090 -2.41 24.76 7.65
N GLY A 1091 -1.26 25.46 7.72
CA GLY A 1091 -0.71 25.96 8.98
C GLY A 1091 0.05 24.92 9.81
N CYS A 1092 0.37 23.75 9.23
CA CYS A 1092 1.31 22.79 9.83
C CYS A 1092 2.78 23.22 9.64
N VAL A 1093 3.61 22.77 10.59
CA VAL A 1093 5.06 22.90 10.58
C VAL A 1093 5.69 21.54 10.91
N ALA A 1094 6.64 21.09 10.10
CA ALA A 1094 7.28 19.78 10.25
C ALA A 1094 8.80 19.90 10.19
N ALA A 1095 9.51 19.14 11.02
CA ALA A 1095 10.97 19.04 10.99
C ALA A 1095 11.41 17.70 10.39
N ILE A 1096 12.46 17.69 9.57
CA ILE A 1096 12.92 16.52 8.80
C ILE A 1096 14.45 16.39 8.92
N ASP A 1097 14.97 15.20 9.22
CA ASP A 1097 16.40 14.90 9.03
C ASP A 1097 16.62 14.44 7.58
N ALA A 1098 17.32 15.24 6.79
CA ALA A 1098 17.52 15.02 5.37
C ALA A 1098 18.41 13.80 5.06
N ARG A 1099 19.20 13.31 6.04
CA ARG A 1099 20.06 12.12 5.89
C ARG A 1099 19.28 10.84 6.08
N SER A 1100 18.36 10.80 7.06
CA SER A 1100 17.48 9.65 7.26
C SER A 1100 16.25 9.68 6.36
N ARG A 1101 15.87 10.86 5.85
CA ARG A 1101 14.61 11.14 5.13
C ARG A 1101 13.41 10.79 6.00
N CYS A 1102 13.40 11.32 7.22
CA CYS A 1102 12.33 11.08 8.18
C CYS A 1102 11.88 12.40 8.80
N THR A 1103 10.56 12.62 8.80
CA THR A 1103 9.92 13.63 9.64
C THR A 1103 10.17 13.29 11.10
N LEU A 1104 10.88 14.17 11.80
CA LEU A 1104 11.22 14.07 13.22
C LEU A 1104 10.02 14.41 14.11
N TRP A 1105 9.17 15.34 13.65
CA TRP A 1105 7.90 15.74 14.24
C TRP A 1105 7.12 16.64 13.28
N GLN A 1106 5.80 16.71 13.46
CA GLN A 1106 4.90 17.64 12.78
C GLN A 1106 3.89 18.20 13.79
N VAL A 1107 3.60 19.50 13.71
CA VAL A 1107 2.71 20.23 14.62
C VAL A 1107 1.88 21.24 13.83
N SER A 1108 0.55 21.25 14.02
CA SER A 1108 -0.31 22.35 13.56
C SER A 1108 -0.14 23.57 14.49
N VAL A 1109 0.20 24.72 13.91
CA VAL A 1109 0.54 25.95 14.65
C VAL A 1109 -0.50 27.06 14.40
N SER A 1110 -1.08 27.05 13.21
CA SER A 1110 -2.00 28.02 12.61
C SER A 1110 -3.21 27.30 11.97
N GLN A 1111 -4.21 28.04 11.51
CA GLN A 1111 -5.32 27.56 10.65
C GLN A 1111 -5.24 28.13 9.22
N ASP A 1112 -4.15 28.82 8.91
CA ASP A 1112 -3.86 29.53 7.66
C ASP A 1112 -2.35 29.41 7.35
N TYR A 1113 -1.95 29.62 6.10
CA TYR A 1113 -0.64 29.20 5.59
C TYR A 1113 0.56 29.82 6.33
N ILE A 1114 1.66 29.07 6.37
CA ILE A 1114 2.92 29.56 6.93
C ILE A 1114 3.65 30.41 5.88
N GLY A 1115 3.49 31.73 5.97
CA GLY A 1115 4.15 32.69 5.06
C GLY A 1115 5.65 32.86 5.31
N GLY A 1116 6.11 32.70 6.56
CA GLY A 1116 7.53 32.84 6.90
C GLY A 1116 7.99 31.82 7.94
N LEU A 1117 9.20 31.29 7.76
CA LEU A 1117 9.79 30.30 8.65
C LEU A 1117 11.31 30.44 8.64
N GLN A 1118 11.94 30.56 9.81
CA GLN A 1118 13.40 30.69 9.94
C GLN A 1118 13.93 29.94 11.18
N LEU A 1119 15.01 29.18 11.01
CA LEU A 1119 15.71 28.50 12.12
C LEU A 1119 16.63 29.48 12.87
N THR A 1120 16.75 29.32 14.19
CA THR A 1120 17.74 30.09 14.96
C THR A 1120 19.17 29.58 14.65
N PRO A 1121 20.21 30.44 14.67
CA PRO A 1121 21.57 30.05 14.29
C PRO A 1121 22.24 28.94 15.14
N ASP A 1122 21.65 28.58 16.28
CA ASP A 1122 22.08 27.45 17.12
C ASP A 1122 21.39 26.11 16.76
N GLY A 1123 20.46 26.12 15.80
CA GLY A 1123 19.61 24.97 15.44
C GLY A 1123 18.66 24.53 16.56
N GLY A 1124 18.47 25.35 17.60
CA GLY A 1124 17.69 25.01 18.79
C GLY A 1124 16.19 25.25 18.65
N MET A 1125 15.81 26.27 17.87
CA MET A 1125 14.43 26.77 17.77
C MET A 1125 14.08 27.17 16.33
N VAL A 1126 12.78 27.26 16.03
CA VAL A 1126 12.26 27.81 14.77
C VAL A 1126 11.26 28.91 15.07
N VAL A 1127 11.41 30.03 14.36
CA VAL A 1127 10.45 31.13 14.30
C VAL A 1127 9.50 30.85 13.15
N VAL A 1128 8.20 30.91 13.44
CA VAL A 1128 7.10 30.65 12.51
C VAL A 1128 6.21 31.89 12.43
N ALA A 1129 5.91 32.33 11.21
CA ALA A 1129 5.08 33.49 10.91
C ALA A 1129 3.94 33.06 9.98
N ALA A 1130 2.72 33.08 10.49
CA ALA A 1130 1.54 32.59 9.78
C ALA A 1130 0.60 33.72 9.31
N ALA A 1131 -0.17 33.43 8.26
CA ALA A 1131 -1.12 34.36 7.65
C ALA A 1131 -2.31 34.71 8.58
N ASP A 1132 -2.59 33.89 9.59
CA ASP A 1132 -3.57 34.20 10.66
C ASP A 1132 -3.16 35.41 11.53
N GLY A 1133 -1.93 35.90 11.37
CA GLY A 1133 -1.38 37.03 12.11
C GLY A 1133 -0.75 36.64 13.45
N VAL A 1134 -0.41 35.37 13.66
CA VAL A 1134 0.23 34.87 14.88
C VAL A 1134 1.68 34.45 14.61
N ALA A 1135 2.61 35.06 15.34
CA ALA A 1135 4.00 34.61 15.40
C ALA A 1135 4.15 33.52 16.46
N SER A 1136 4.99 32.51 16.20
CA SER A 1136 5.24 31.39 17.12
C SER A 1136 6.71 31.01 17.17
N LEU A 1137 7.16 30.54 18.34
CA LEU A 1137 8.50 30.00 18.56
C LEU A 1137 8.36 28.53 18.99
N LEU A 1138 8.96 27.60 18.23
CA LEU A 1138 8.93 26.17 18.53
C LEU A 1138 10.32 25.65 18.92
N GLU A 1139 10.39 24.66 19.80
CA GLU A 1139 11.65 24.03 20.21
C GLU A 1139 11.96 22.76 19.41
N MET A 1140 13.05 22.77 18.64
CA MET A 1140 13.45 21.68 17.74
C MET A 1140 13.62 20.34 18.45
N ARG A 1141 14.08 20.37 19.72
CA ARG A 1141 14.40 19.18 20.52
C ARG A 1141 13.23 18.63 21.35
N LYS A 1142 12.10 19.33 21.41
CA LYS A 1142 10.89 18.89 22.15
C LYS A 1142 9.71 18.67 21.19
N ALA A 1143 9.95 17.94 20.10
CA ALA A 1143 8.92 17.56 19.11
C ALA A 1143 8.09 18.75 18.59
N GLY A 1144 8.71 19.91 18.37
CA GLY A 1144 8.02 21.11 17.87
C GLY A 1144 7.17 21.83 18.93
N ALA A 1145 7.36 21.56 20.22
CA ALA A 1145 6.60 22.22 21.29
C ALA A 1145 6.69 23.75 21.21
N ARG A 1146 5.53 24.41 21.17
CA ARG A 1146 5.37 25.87 21.10
C ARG A 1146 5.78 26.50 22.44
N LEU A 1147 6.93 27.18 22.46
CA LEU A 1147 7.47 27.88 23.62
C LEU A 1147 6.72 29.18 23.91
N SER A 1148 6.50 29.98 22.87
CA SER A 1148 5.83 31.28 22.95
C SER A 1148 5.07 31.58 21.66
N HIS A 1149 4.14 32.53 21.75
CA HIS A 1149 3.45 33.09 20.59
C HIS A 1149 3.09 34.56 20.86
N ALA A 1150 2.93 35.34 19.80
CA ALA A 1150 2.51 36.73 19.85
C ALA A 1150 1.48 37.01 18.75
N ALA A 1151 0.33 37.59 19.12
CA ALA A 1151 -0.68 38.04 18.16
C ALA A 1151 -0.23 39.38 17.57
N CYS A 1152 0.12 39.38 16.28
CA CYS A 1152 0.72 40.52 15.60
C CYS A 1152 -0.31 41.53 15.04
N GLY A 1153 -1.59 41.14 14.96
CA GLY A 1153 -2.70 42.02 14.58
C GLY A 1153 -2.85 42.29 13.07
N ALA A 1154 -1.98 41.71 12.24
CA ALA A 1154 -2.05 41.70 10.78
C ALA A 1154 -1.41 40.39 10.25
N PRO A 1155 -1.85 39.87 9.08
CA PRO A 1155 -1.24 38.69 8.44
C PRO A 1155 0.26 38.84 8.28
N LEU A 1156 1.00 37.76 8.59
CA LEU A 1156 2.45 37.71 8.43
C LEU A 1156 2.81 37.05 7.09
N ARG A 1157 3.79 37.63 6.40
CA ARG A 1157 4.18 37.25 5.04
C ARG A 1157 5.62 36.76 4.91
N CYS A 1158 6.50 37.09 5.86
CA CYS A 1158 7.89 36.58 5.92
C CYS A 1158 8.48 36.73 7.34
N ALA A 1159 9.59 36.02 7.62
CA ALA A 1159 10.30 36.07 8.89
C ALA A 1159 11.82 35.92 8.71
N ASP A 1160 12.60 36.52 9.62
CA ASP A 1160 14.05 36.33 9.74
C ASP A 1160 14.48 36.42 11.23
N THR A 1161 15.66 35.89 11.63
CA THR A 1161 16.13 35.98 13.03
C THR A 1161 17.65 35.81 13.21
N ASP A 1162 18.23 36.60 14.12
CA ASP A 1162 19.62 36.44 14.60
C ASP A 1162 19.74 35.44 15.78
N GLY A 1163 18.64 34.78 16.17
CA GLY A 1163 18.55 33.90 17.35
C GLY A 1163 18.19 34.62 18.66
N ARG A 1164 18.20 35.94 18.69
CA ARG A 1164 17.86 36.79 19.84
C ARG A 1164 16.65 37.69 19.58
N LEU A 1165 16.59 38.25 18.38
CA LEU A 1165 15.50 39.06 17.83
C LEU A 1165 14.97 38.36 16.58
N ALA A 1166 13.65 38.23 16.48
CA ALA A 1166 12.99 37.88 15.23
C ALA A 1166 12.41 39.13 14.56
N LEU A 1167 12.52 39.18 13.24
CA LEU A 1167 11.90 40.17 12.36
C LEU A 1167 10.72 39.52 11.65
N LEU A 1168 9.57 40.20 11.62
CA LEU A 1168 8.33 39.67 11.05
C LEU A 1168 7.73 40.69 10.09
N GLY A 1169 7.58 40.32 8.82
CA GLY A 1169 6.99 41.16 7.78
C GLY A 1169 5.47 41.00 7.73
N THR A 1170 4.73 42.11 7.76
CA THR A 1170 3.26 42.11 7.70
C THR A 1170 2.73 42.50 6.33
N GLU A 1171 1.48 42.10 6.05
CA GLU A 1171 0.71 42.57 4.89
C GLU A 1171 0.44 44.09 4.93
N THR A 1172 0.53 44.72 6.11
CA THR A 1172 0.32 46.17 6.30
C THR A 1172 1.56 47.04 6.06
N GLY A 1173 2.66 46.46 5.55
CA GLY A 1173 3.92 47.18 5.31
C GLY A 1173 4.72 47.51 6.58
N GLN A 1174 4.37 46.89 7.70
CA GLN A 1174 5.10 46.97 8.97
C GLN A 1174 6.07 45.80 9.10
N VAL A 1175 7.25 46.08 9.66
CA VAL A 1175 8.18 45.09 10.21
C VAL A 1175 8.08 45.15 11.73
N LEU A 1176 7.84 43.99 12.35
CA LEU A 1176 7.74 43.83 13.80
C LEU A 1176 9.01 43.18 14.35
N PHE A 1177 9.37 43.51 15.59
CA PHE A 1177 10.58 43.03 16.26
C PHE A 1177 10.20 42.27 17.54
N TRP A 1178 10.60 41.01 17.67
CA TRP A 1178 10.22 40.12 18.78
C TRP A 1178 11.44 39.69 19.61
N ASP A 1179 11.42 39.89 20.93
CA ASP A 1179 12.48 39.44 21.85
C ASP A 1179 12.35 37.95 22.17
N LEU A 1180 13.22 37.12 21.58
CA LEU A 1180 13.25 35.69 21.87
C LEU A 1180 13.93 35.41 23.23
N GLY A 1181 14.83 36.30 23.67
CA GLY A 1181 15.62 36.15 24.89
C GLY A 1181 14.81 36.17 26.19
N GLN A 1182 13.68 36.90 26.23
CA GLN A 1182 12.76 36.83 27.37
C GLN A 1182 12.06 35.47 27.47
N GLN A 1183 11.64 34.92 26.33
CA GLN A 1183 10.88 33.66 26.26
C GLN A 1183 11.75 32.43 26.60
N GLN A 1184 13.07 32.54 26.41
CA GLN A 1184 14.07 31.54 26.80
C GLN A 1184 14.34 31.46 28.32
N GLY A 1185 13.70 32.30 29.14
CA GLY A 1185 13.90 32.31 30.60
C GLY A 1185 15.26 32.85 31.06
N ALA A 1186 16.08 33.35 30.14
CA ALA A 1186 17.35 33.98 30.46
C ALA A 1186 17.11 35.31 31.19
N ARG A 1187 17.73 35.51 32.36
CA ARG A 1187 17.80 36.82 32.99
C ARG A 1187 18.68 37.74 32.14
N SER A 1188 18.06 38.48 31.22
CA SER A 1188 18.73 39.48 30.39
C SER A 1188 19.40 40.54 31.27
N ALA A 1189 20.71 40.42 31.44
CA ALA A 1189 21.52 41.26 32.33
C ALA A 1189 21.89 42.61 31.68
N MET A 1190 20.90 43.28 31.06
CA MET A 1190 21.08 44.61 30.47
C MET A 1190 20.72 45.69 31.48
N VAL A 1191 21.73 46.13 32.23
CA VAL A 1191 21.63 47.25 33.18
C VAL A 1191 21.43 48.55 32.39
N GLY A 1192 20.18 49.03 32.30
CA GLY A 1192 19.87 50.39 31.82
C GLY A 1192 18.91 50.53 30.63
N ALA A 1193 18.23 49.46 30.18
CA ALA A 1193 17.32 49.51 29.03
C ALA A 1193 15.84 49.24 29.38
N SER A 1194 14.93 49.69 28.52
CA SER A 1194 13.48 49.43 28.61
C SER A 1194 13.10 48.00 28.29
N ALA A 1195 12.05 47.49 28.94
CA ALA A 1195 11.43 46.21 28.59
C ALA A 1195 10.54 46.33 27.33
N PRO A 1196 10.45 45.26 26.51
CA PRO A 1196 9.38 45.10 25.51
C PRO A 1196 8.00 44.96 26.16
N GLY A 1197 6.95 44.85 25.33
CA GLY A 1197 5.59 44.52 25.77
C GLY A 1197 5.48 43.13 26.41
N PRO A 1198 4.34 42.81 27.05
CA PRO A 1198 4.15 41.55 27.78
C PRO A 1198 4.35 40.30 26.93
N ASP A 1199 4.11 40.39 25.62
CA ASP A 1199 4.24 39.30 24.65
C ASP A 1199 5.68 39.18 24.07
N GLY A 1200 6.63 39.96 24.60
CA GLY A 1200 8.01 40.08 24.11
C GLY A 1200 8.20 41.00 22.89
N MET A 1201 7.13 41.62 22.38
CA MET A 1201 7.17 42.47 21.19
C MET A 1201 7.68 43.89 21.49
N TYR A 1202 8.52 44.42 20.61
CA TYR A 1202 8.90 45.83 20.56
C TYR A 1202 8.02 46.61 19.55
N ARG A 1203 8.27 47.92 19.41
CA ARG A 1203 7.55 48.78 18.45
C ARG A 1203 7.79 48.37 16.99
N HIS A 1204 6.79 48.56 16.14
CA HIS A 1204 6.90 48.34 14.69
C HIS A 1204 7.71 49.43 13.99
N LEU A 1205 8.37 49.05 12.89
CA LEU A 1205 8.88 49.94 11.85
C LEU A 1205 7.89 49.91 10.68
N GLN A 1206 7.34 51.06 10.27
CA GLN A 1206 6.55 51.16 9.05
C GLN A 1206 7.51 51.29 7.86
N ALA A 1207 7.80 50.18 7.18
CA ALA A 1207 8.79 50.13 6.11
C ALA A 1207 8.24 50.66 4.77
N GLY A 1208 6.97 50.35 4.48
CA GLY A 1208 6.24 50.82 3.30
C GLY A 1208 4.74 50.91 3.57
N SER A 1209 3.94 51.18 2.53
CA SER A 1209 2.46 51.21 2.60
C SER A 1209 1.79 49.93 2.08
N THR A 1210 2.58 48.88 1.85
CA THR A 1210 2.28 47.68 1.07
C THR A 1210 3.00 46.48 1.68
N ALA A 1211 2.49 45.26 1.47
CA ALA A 1211 2.96 44.04 2.14
C ALA A 1211 4.49 43.84 2.07
N VAL A 1212 5.09 43.41 3.19
CA VAL A 1212 6.51 43.03 3.26
C VAL A 1212 6.63 41.56 2.91
N ASN A 1213 7.00 41.26 1.67
CA ASN A 1213 7.10 39.90 1.15
C ASN A 1213 8.48 39.27 1.41
N ALA A 1214 9.53 40.09 1.54
CA ALA A 1214 10.90 39.63 1.77
C ALA A 1214 11.61 40.47 2.84
N LEU A 1215 12.43 39.80 3.65
CA LEU A 1215 13.33 40.37 4.67
C LEU A 1215 14.73 39.76 4.50
N ALA A 1216 15.76 40.54 4.80
CA ALA A 1216 17.12 40.04 5.03
C ALA A 1216 17.93 41.02 5.89
N ASP A 1217 18.66 40.52 6.91
CA ASP A 1217 19.76 41.29 7.51
C ASP A 1217 21.02 41.29 6.63
N LEU A 1218 21.73 42.40 6.68
CA LEU A 1218 22.99 42.69 5.99
C LEU A 1218 24.13 42.99 6.98
N GLY A 1219 24.09 42.39 8.17
CA GLY A 1219 25.08 42.58 9.22
C GLY A 1219 24.95 43.94 9.92
N GLY A 1220 23.71 44.38 10.19
CA GLY A 1220 23.42 45.71 10.73
C GLY A 1220 22.86 46.68 9.68
N SER A 1221 22.19 46.16 8.66
CA SER A 1221 21.34 46.92 7.75
C SER A 1221 20.14 46.05 7.38
N LEU A 1222 18.94 46.59 7.37
CA LEU A 1222 17.73 45.83 7.03
C LEU A 1222 17.33 46.06 5.57
N LEU A 1223 17.09 44.98 4.83
CA LEU A 1223 16.42 45.00 3.53
C LEU A 1223 14.96 44.58 3.68
N THR A 1224 14.04 45.33 3.07
CA THR A 1224 12.62 44.93 2.92
C THR A 1224 12.20 44.96 1.45
N GLY A 1225 11.49 43.92 0.99
CA GLY A 1225 10.93 43.83 -0.36
C GLY A 1225 9.40 43.85 -0.34
N HIS A 1226 8.80 44.62 -1.26
CA HIS A 1226 7.39 45.00 -1.18
C HIS A 1226 6.53 44.65 -2.42
N GLU A 1227 5.23 44.52 -2.17
CA GLU A 1227 4.17 44.20 -3.14
C GLU A 1227 4.00 45.23 -4.27
N ASP A 1228 4.37 46.50 -4.04
CA ASP A 1228 4.40 47.54 -5.08
C ASP A 1228 5.63 47.48 -6.00
N GLY A 1229 6.58 46.59 -5.71
CA GLY A 1229 7.84 46.47 -6.44
C GLY A 1229 9.00 47.27 -5.82
N ALA A 1230 8.82 47.91 -4.66
CA ALA A 1230 9.89 48.61 -3.96
C ALA A 1230 10.82 47.66 -3.19
N LEU A 1231 12.10 48.05 -3.11
CA LEU A 1231 13.08 47.61 -2.13
C LEU A 1231 13.45 48.81 -1.25
N PHE A 1232 13.32 48.67 0.06
CA PHE A 1232 13.81 49.66 1.01
C PHE A 1232 15.00 49.11 1.78
N ILE A 1233 16.05 49.92 1.91
CA ILE A 1233 17.26 49.59 2.65
C ILE A 1233 17.36 50.55 3.83
N PHE A 1234 17.46 50.02 5.04
CA PHE A 1234 17.64 50.76 6.28
C PHE A 1234 19.05 50.46 6.81
N SER A 1235 20.03 51.24 6.37
CA SER A 1235 21.42 51.13 6.86
C SER A 1235 21.70 52.04 8.03
N GLY A 1236 22.46 51.52 9.00
CA GLY A 1236 22.92 52.30 10.15
C GLY A 1236 24.12 53.19 9.84
N ARG A 1237 24.42 54.09 10.78
CA ARG A 1237 25.79 54.57 10.95
C ARG A 1237 26.57 53.49 11.71
N ALA A 1238 27.77 53.18 11.22
CA ALA A 1238 28.69 52.22 11.83
C ALA A 1238 29.24 52.71 13.18
#